data_AF-A0A4V2IJB7-F1
#
_entry.id   AF-A0A4V2IJB7-F1
#
_cell.length_a   1.000
_cell.length_b   1.000
_cell.length_c   1.000
_cell.angle_alpha   90.00
_cell.angle_beta   90.00
_cell.angle_gamma   90.00
#
_symmetry.space_group_name_H-M   'P 1'
#
loop_
_entity.id
_entity.type
_entity.pdbx_description
1 polymer ?
#
loop_
_entity_poly.entity_id
_entity_poly.type
_entity_poly.pdbx_seq_one_letter_code
_entity_poly.pdbx_strand_id
1 'polypeptide(L)'
;MSVFIGLVNHQEKGQALMEQIESFRSGHLGKSTFERNTESFSAIDGAAFLYSMARPLLELAAKGQTLSTLGADARQGIGAATRYHRLWWEILPETVEQNGPQSWPFMAHGTPYSPFYKPSYFRFKWVQAGAEAKADICHRYPYLNGNYGFKIQAEEHYFLPGLAYGKRTTNFSVQVMPADHVFSFEGTVIATTSSRVEPWTLLGLLNSRPVAYWLSKVCAQHKAYNYLQALPVPNEFDDRLGVLSRFGWSISRTIDQSNESSNAFLLPDVLLFNLLGNNSEMLRERISKILEEIDDISFNLFGFNETERELAFDSSDSFSDDIQNDESDDDAAEETSISDQVDQIDALLTWAVGVAFGRFDWRLATGEREAPPEPDPFDPLPAKSPGMLPAGAAPFHNHNGILVDDQGHQHDLPRLVEEILARVQADVPGDVRRWLQRDFFPLHLKQYSKSRRKAPIYWPLSTTSGSYTLWLYYPSLTNQTLYTAVNDFVEPKLKQVSRDAATLRDKGAARTRDDEKAFETLQTLELELIELRDTLLQIAPTYRPKHDDGVQITAAPLWSLFRHKPWQKILKDTWSKLEKGEYDWAHLAMAYWPERVREKCKTDKSLAIAHDLEDLYEPAPLAEGGKRKKKGSGA
;
A
#
# COMPACT_ATOMS: atom_id res chain seq x y z
N MET A 1 44.56 22.53 -8.52
CA MET A 1 43.57 22.45 -7.43
C MET A 1 42.97 23.82 -7.26
N SER A 2 41.65 23.89 -7.17
CA SER A 2 40.89 25.12 -6.90
C SER A 2 40.32 25.04 -5.49
N VAL A 3 40.22 26.19 -4.82
CA VAL A 3 39.66 26.31 -3.47
C VAL A 3 38.22 26.80 -3.58
N PHE A 4 37.31 26.08 -2.95
CA PHE A 4 35.90 26.43 -2.83
C PHE A 4 35.57 26.73 -1.37
N ILE A 5 34.74 27.74 -1.13
CA ILE A 5 34.32 28.13 0.22
C ILE A 5 32.79 28.10 0.28
N GLY A 6 32.24 27.12 1.02
CA GLY A 6 30.81 26.88 1.14
C GLY A 6 30.19 27.70 2.27
N LEU A 7 29.60 28.85 1.94
CA LEU A 7 28.97 29.76 2.92
C LEU A 7 27.44 29.80 2.82
N VAL A 8 26.82 28.74 2.29
CA VAL A 8 25.39 28.71 1.98
C VAL A 8 24.54 28.95 3.23
N ASN A 9 24.93 28.35 4.36
CA ASN A 9 24.18 28.37 5.62
C ASN A 9 24.62 29.48 6.61
N HIS A 10 25.57 30.35 6.21
CA HIS A 10 26.04 31.43 7.08
C HIS A 10 25.17 32.68 6.91
N GLN A 11 24.73 33.28 8.03
CA GLN A 11 24.00 34.55 8.03
C GLN A 11 24.93 35.70 7.58
N GLU A 12 26.07 35.86 8.22
CA GLU A 12 27.07 36.91 7.92
C GLU A 12 28.19 36.40 6.99
N LYS A 13 27.86 36.23 5.71
CA LYS A 13 28.76 35.60 4.71
C LYS A 13 30.08 36.34 4.51
N GLY A 14 30.10 37.67 4.63
CA GLY A 14 31.31 38.47 4.44
C GLY A 14 32.37 38.20 5.50
N GLN A 15 31.95 38.18 6.78
CA GLN A 15 32.83 37.87 7.90
C GLN A 15 33.30 36.41 7.83
N ALA A 16 32.36 35.47 7.61
CA ALA A 16 32.69 34.05 7.49
C ALA A 16 33.68 33.78 6.34
N LEU A 17 33.54 34.45 5.21
CA LEU A 17 34.49 34.35 4.10
C LEU A 17 35.90 34.78 4.52
N MET A 18 36.02 35.89 5.25
CA MET A 18 37.31 36.40 5.69
C MET A 18 37.99 35.44 6.66
N GLU A 19 37.24 34.91 7.62
CA GLU A 19 37.72 33.91 8.58
C GLU A 19 38.20 32.62 7.87
N GLN A 20 37.45 32.13 6.88
CA GLN A 20 37.87 30.95 6.11
C GLN A 20 39.13 31.21 5.27
N ILE A 21 39.26 32.40 4.67
CA ILE A 21 40.46 32.78 3.90
C ILE A 21 41.69 32.89 4.82
N GLU A 22 41.54 33.52 5.99
CA GLU A 22 42.63 33.64 6.97
C GLU A 22 43.04 32.27 7.52
N SER A 23 42.07 31.43 7.87
CA SER A 23 42.31 30.05 8.30
C SER A 23 43.07 29.25 7.24
N PHE A 24 42.61 29.30 5.98
CA PHE A 24 43.26 28.61 4.87
C PHE A 24 44.71 29.09 4.66
N ARG A 25 44.95 30.41 4.70
CA ARG A 25 46.30 30.99 4.58
C ARG A 25 47.22 30.57 5.72
N SER A 26 46.67 30.29 6.91
CA SER A 26 47.42 29.79 8.06
C SER A 26 47.71 28.28 8.02
N GLY A 27 47.32 27.59 6.94
CA GLY A 27 47.51 26.15 6.77
C GLY A 27 46.41 25.29 7.40
N HIS A 28 45.33 25.90 7.90
CA HIS A 28 44.19 25.20 8.47
C HIS A 28 43.04 25.15 7.46
N LEU A 29 42.62 23.95 7.06
CA LEU A 29 41.37 23.79 6.31
C LEU A 29 40.19 23.88 7.30
N GLY A 30 39.42 24.96 7.20
CA GLY A 30 38.14 25.05 7.92
C GLY A 30 37.08 24.11 7.34
N LYS A 31 36.04 23.79 8.13
CA LYS A 31 34.94 22.88 7.72
C LYS A 31 34.20 23.31 6.44
N SER A 32 34.23 24.60 6.12
CA SER A 32 33.57 25.17 4.95
C SER A 32 34.51 25.39 3.76
N THR A 33 35.77 24.95 3.84
CA THR A 33 36.78 25.15 2.78
C THR A 33 37.13 23.81 2.12
N PHE A 34 37.10 23.77 0.79
CA PHE A 34 37.29 22.54 0.01
C PHE A 34 38.32 22.75 -1.10
N GLU A 35 39.40 21.98 -1.09
CA GLU A 35 40.33 21.93 -2.21
C GLU A 35 39.94 20.80 -3.17
N ARG A 36 39.73 21.12 -4.45
CA ARG A 36 39.27 20.16 -5.47
C ARG A 36 40.03 20.29 -6.78
N ASN A 37 40.21 19.18 -7.49
CA ASN A 37 40.59 19.21 -8.89
C ASN A 37 39.34 19.50 -9.73
N THR A 38 39.30 20.62 -10.46
CA THR A 38 38.13 20.99 -11.26
C THR A 38 37.82 20.01 -12.39
N GLU A 39 38.82 19.27 -12.87
CA GLU A 39 38.62 18.25 -13.90
C GLU A 39 37.76 17.08 -13.41
N SER A 40 37.75 16.78 -12.11
CA SER A 40 36.95 15.67 -11.57
C SER A 40 35.44 15.90 -11.65
N PHE A 41 34.99 17.14 -11.80
CA PHE A 41 33.56 17.44 -11.93
C PHE A 41 32.99 17.02 -13.28
N SER A 42 33.82 16.86 -14.31
CA SER A 42 33.39 16.35 -15.62
C SER A 42 32.79 14.94 -15.57
N ALA A 43 33.03 14.22 -14.47
CA ALA A 43 32.48 12.91 -14.18
C ALA A 43 30.99 12.93 -13.80
N ILE A 44 30.49 14.08 -13.36
CA ILE A 44 29.11 14.27 -12.98
C ILE A 44 28.35 14.76 -14.20
N ASP A 45 27.13 14.27 -14.41
CA ASP A 45 26.29 14.77 -15.49
C ASP A 45 26.10 16.31 -15.39
N GLY A 46 26.24 17.00 -16.52
CA GLY A 46 26.25 18.47 -16.57
C GLY A 46 27.48 19.15 -15.94
N ALA A 47 28.50 18.40 -15.53
CA ALA A 47 29.73 18.89 -14.92
C ALA A 47 29.52 19.79 -13.67
N ALA A 48 28.54 19.42 -12.82
CA ALA A 48 28.18 20.19 -11.64
C ALA A 48 29.37 20.35 -10.65
N PHE A 49 29.59 21.57 -10.16
CA PHE A 49 30.61 21.90 -9.14
C PHE A 49 30.18 21.42 -7.74
N LEU A 50 30.09 20.10 -7.54
CA LEU A 50 29.79 19.48 -6.25
C LEU A 50 31.02 19.52 -5.32
N TYR A 51 31.51 20.72 -5.03
CA TYR A 51 32.76 20.93 -4.30
C TYR A 51 32.71 20.43 -2.85
N SER A 52 31.52 20.37 -2.24
CA SER A 52 31.29 19.85 -0.89
C SER A 52 31.15 18.32 -0.84
N MET A 53 31.10 17.63 -1.98
CA MET A 53 31.07 16.17 -2.04
C MET A 53 32.37 15.58 -1.48
N ALA A 54 32.25 14.45 -0.79
CA ALA A 54 33.39 13.65 -0.34
C ALA A 54 34.27 13.24 -1.54
N ARG A 55 35.60 13.33 -1.37
CA ARG A 55 36.56 13.12 -2.46
C ARG A 55 36.47 11.72 -3.07
N PRO A 56 36.32 10.62 -2.29
CA PRO A 56 36.31 9.29 -2.87
C PRO A 56 35.15 9.06 -3.84
N LEU A 57 33.98 9.66 -3.58
CA LEU A 57 32.83 9.56 -4.49
C LEU A 57 33.08 10.25 -5.83
N LEU A 58 33.71 11.43 -5.81
CA LEU A 58 34.10 12.14 -7.04
C LEU A 58 35.16 11.36 -7.83
N GLU A 59 36.10 10.73 -7.14
CA GLU A 59 37.14 9.90 -7.78
C GLU A 59 36.56 8.63 -8.42
N LEU A 60 35.62 7.96 -7.75
CA LEU A 60 34.91 6.80 -8.31
C LEU A 60 34.05 7.20 -9.52
N ALA A 61 33.33 8.32 -9.42
CA ALA A 61 32.57 8.88 -10.54
C ALA A 61 33.50 9.14 -11.74
N ALA A 62 34.66 9.77 -11.51
CA ALA A 62 35.62 10.10 -12.57
C ALA A 62 36.25 8.88 -13.24
N LYS A 63 36.30 7.74 -12.54
CA LYS A 63 36.73 6.45 -13.10
C LYS A 63 35.64 5.75 -13.91
N GLY A 64 34.41 6.29 -13.94
CA GLY A 64 33.26 5.66 -14.60
C GLY A 64 32.79 4.37 -13.91
N GLN A 65 33.12 4.18 -12.63
CA GLN A 65 32.71 3.02 -11.85
C GLN A 65 31.32 3.28 -11.26
N THR A 66 30.29 2.93 -12.03
CA THR A 66 28.89 3.19 -11.65
C THR A 66 28.09 1.90 -11.45
N LEU A 67 26.94 2.01 -10.77
CA LEU A 67 26.03 0.88 -10.56
C LEU A 67 25.70 0.13 -11.86
N SER A 68 25.44 0.85 -12.95
CA SER A 68 25.15 0.25 -14.26
C SER A 68 26.31 -0.57 -14.82
N THR A 69 27.57 -0.23 -14.52
CA THR A 69 28.74 -1.01 -14.94
C THR A 69 28.86 -2.35 -14.23
N LEU A 70 28.23 -2.50 -13.05
CA LEU A 70 28.12 -3.78 -12.35
C LEU A 70 27.10 -4.72 -12.99
N GLY A 71 26.25 -4.23 -13.91
CA GLY A 71 25.15 -4.99 -14.49
C GLY A 71 23.85 -4.94 -13.66
N ALA A 72 23.81 -4.10 -12.62
CA ALA A 72 22.59 -3.76 -11.90
C ALA A 72 21.88 -2.61 -12.62
N ASP A 73 20.69 -2.86 -13.15
CA ASP A 73 19.98 -1.91 -14.03
C ASP A 73 18.73 -1.36 -13.35
N ALA A 74 18.74 -0.07 -13.01
CA ALA A 74 17.57 0.59 -12.43
C ALA A 74 16.58 1.02 -13.52
N ARG A 75 15.29 0.66 -13.37
CA ARG A 75 14.24 0.91 -14.37
C ARG A 75 12.92 1.30 -13.73
N GLN A 76 12.22 2.24 -14.36
CA GLN A 76 10.85 2.63 -13.99
C GLN A 76 9.82 1.79 -14.74
N GLY A 77 8.68 1.52 -14.10
CA GLY A 77 7.66 0.62 -14.64
C GLY A 77 6.36 1.32 -15.03
N ILE A 78 5.26 0.84 -14.47
CA ILE A 78 3.89 1.20 -14.83
C ILE A 78 3.51 2.60 -14.29
N GLY A 79 3.17 3.50 -15.20
CA GLY A 79 2.53 4.80 -14.95
C GLY A 79 1.08 4.87 -15.45
N ALA A 80 0.32 3.77 -15.29
CA ALA A 80 -1.07 3.64 -15.71
C ALA A 80 -2.07 4.21 -14.69
N ALA A 81 -3.34 4.32 -15.07
CA ALA A 81 -4.39 4.88 -14.23
C ALA A 81 -4.63 4.06 -12.94
N THR A 82 -5.09 4.74 -11.89
CA THR A 82 -5.37 4.14 -10.58
C THR A 82 -6.46 3.07 -10.63
N ARG A 83 -7.34 3.06 -11.65
CA ARG A 83 -8.39 2.05 -11.83
C ARG A 83 -7.89 0.61 -11.91
N TYR A 84 -6.63 0.40 -12.29
CA TYR A 84 -6.01 -0.93 -12.40
C TYR A 84 -5.32 -1.41 -11.12
N HIS A 85 -5.16 -0.54 -10.13
CA HIS A 85 -4.51 -0.90 -8.86
C HIS A 85 -5.56 -1.48 -7.93
N ARG A 86 -5.24 -2.50 -7.13
CA ARG A 86 -6.09 -2.98 -6.03
C ARG A 86 -5.21 -3.16 -4.80
N LEU A 87 -5.77 -3.04 -3.60
CA LEU A 87 -5.09 -3.54 -2.42
C LEU A 87 -5.20 -5.07 -2.43
N TRP A 88 -4.18 -5.76 -1.94
CA TRP A 88 -4.06 -7.21 -2.11
C TRP A 88 -5.22 -7.98 -1.44
N TRP A 89 -5.83 -7.41 -0.39
CA TRP A 89 -7.02 -7.96 0.27
C TRP A 89 -8.34 -7.71 -0.46
N GLU A 90 -8.34 -6.91 -1.54
CA GLU A 90 -9.54 -6.68 -2.35
C GLU A 90 -9.75 -7.73 -3.43
N ILE A 91 -8.67 -8.42 -3.82
CA ILE A 91 -8.69 -9.47 -4.83
C ILE A 91 -8.66 -10.82 -4.12
N LEU A 92 -9.64 -11.66 -4.45
CA LEU A 92 -9.75 -12.99 -3.90
C LEU A 92 -8.63 -13.89 -4.44
N PRO A 93 -8.03 -14.77 -3.61
CA PRO A 93 -7.12 -15.80 -4.08
C PRO A 93 -7.69 -16.59 -5.26
N GLU A 94 -8.98 -16.92 -5.20
CA GLU A 94 -9.71 -17.68 -6.22
C GLU A 94 -9.77 -16.92 -7.56
N THR A 95 -9.85 -15.58 -7.54
CA THR A 95 -9.79 -14.76 -8.76
C THR A 95 -8.43 -14.88 -9.45
N VAL A 96 -7.34 -14.96 -8.68
CA VAL A 96 -5.98 -15.12 -9.21
C VAL A 96 -5.78 -16.55 -9.71
N GLU A 97 -6.27 -17.55 -8.99
CA GLU A 97 -6.21 -18.96 -9.41
C GLU A 97 -6.96 -19.19 -10.74
N GLN A 98 -8.13 -18.58 -10.91
CA GLN A 98 -8.93 -18.71 -12.14
C GLN A 98 -8.32 -18.02 -13.36
N ASN A 99 -7.76 -16.81 -13.18
CA ASN A 99 -7.23 -16.00 -14.29
C ASN A 99 -5.72 -16.20 -14.52
N GLY A 100 -5.05 -16.95 -13.64
CA GLY A 100 -3.61 -17.18 -13.64
C GLY A 100 -2.85 -16.19 -12.75
N PRO A 101 -1.67 -16.59 -12.22
CA PRO A 101 -0.90 -15.82 -11.23
C PRO A 101 -0.51 -14.40 -11.70
N GLN A 102 -0.36 -14.23 -13.01
CA GLN A 102 -0.01 -12.96 -13.65
C GLN A 102 -1.22 -12.06 -13.95
N SER A 103 -2.46 -12.45 -13.62
CA SER A 103 -3.63 -11.59 -13.84
C SER A 103 -3.67 -10.40 -12.88
N TRP A 104 -3.16 -10.62 -11.67
CA TRP A 104 -3.12 -9.65 -10.58
C TRP A 104 -1.77 -9.73 -9.83
N PRO A 105 -0.62 -9.55 -10.52
CA PRO A 105 0.67 -9.56 -9.86
C PRO A 105 0.71 -8.53 -8.74
N PHE A 106 1.51 -8.82 -7.71
CA PHE A 106 1.86 -7.80 -6.73
C PHE A 106 2.62 -6.66 -7.41
N MET A 107 2.54 -5.48 -6.83
CA MET A 107 3.18 -4.28 -7.39
C MET A 107 4.14 -3.67 -6.36
N ALA A 108 5.40 -3.53 -6.75
CA ALA A 108 6.32 -2.64 -6.07
C ALA A 108 5.88 -1.18 -6.32
N HIS A 109 5.34 -0.55 -5.29
CA HIS A 109 4.87 0.84 -5.32
C HIS A 109 5.90 1.78 -4.68
N GLY A 110 5.80 3.11 -4.84
CA GLY A 110 6.59 4.06 -4.03
C GLY A 110 6.11 4.05 -2.57
N THR A 111 7.02 4.21 -1.60
CA THR A 111 6.69 4.21 -0.16
C THR A 111 7.66 5.04 0.67
N PRO A 112 7.34 5.26 1.97
CA PRO A 112 8.27 5.81 2.94
C PRO A 112 9.52 4.94 3.10
N TYR A 113 10.48 5.48 3.85
CA TYR A 113 11.74 4.84 4.18
C TYR A 113 11.52 3.50 4.89
N SER A 114 12.07 2.42 4.32
CA SER A 114 11.94 1.07 4.84
C SER A 114 13.10 0.23 4.29
N PRO A 115 14.22 0.07 5.01
CA PRO A 115 15.36 -0.67 4.51
C PRO A 115 15.10 -2.18 4.55
N PHE A 116 15.71 -2.89 3.60
CA PHE A 116 15.71 -4.36 3.43
C PHE A 116 14.38 -4.99 3.01
N TYR A 117 13.30 -4.74 3.74
CA TYR A 117 12.01 -5.41 3.57
C TYR A 117 10.90 -4.38 3.45
N LYS A 118 9.86 -4.72 2.68
CA LYS A 118 8.64 -3.93 2.61
C LYS A 118 7.44 -4.81 2.25
N PRO A 119 6.28 -4.59 2.89
CA PRO A 119 5.05 -5.25 2.50
C PRO A 119 4.54 -4.76 1.13
N SER A 120 4.23 -5.70 0.24
CA SER A 120 3.49 -5.44 -1.00
C SER A 120 1.99 -5.31 -0.77
N TYR A 121 1.51 -4.06 -0.66
CA TYR A 121 0.08 -3.80 -0.47
C TYR A 121 -0.73 -3.81 -1.76
N PHE A 122 -0.11 -3.48 -2.89
CA PHE A 122 -0.81 -3.27 -4.16
C PHE A 122 -0.69 -4.49 -5.07
N ARG A 123 -1.77 -4.76 -5.81
CA ARG A 123 -1.81 -5.61 -7.00
C ARG A 123 -2.20 -4.76 -8.20
N PHE A 124 -1.83 -5.20 -9.39
CA PHE A 124 -2.16 -4.51 -10.64
C PHE A 124 -2.89 -5.43 -11.61
N LYS A 125 -3.98 -4.97 -12.23
CA LYS A 125 -4.73 -5.75 -13.22
C LYS A 125 -3.89 -5.93 -14.50
N TRP A 126 -3.40 -7.14 -14.71
CA TRP A 126 -2.49 -7.50 -15.81
C TRP A 126 -2.97 -8.70 -16.64
N VAL A 127 -4.29 -8.91 -16.69
CA VAL A 127 -4.95 -9.90 -17.56
C VAL A 127 -4.52 -9.70 -19.02
N GLN A 128 -4.26 -10.81 -19.73
CA GLN A 128 -3.84 -10.82 -21.13
C GLN A 128 -2.65 -9.88 -21.41
N ALA A 129 -1.60 -9.96 -20.60
CA ALA A 129 -0.40 -9.11 -20.70
C ALA A 129 -0.71 -7.59 -20.68
N GLY A 130 -1.70 -7.21 -19.86
CA GLY A 130 -2.09 -5.81 -19.66
C GLY A 130 -2.85 -5.20 -20.84
N ALA A 131 -3.53 -6.00 -21.67
CA ALA A 131 -4.25 -5.54 -22.86
C ALA A 131 -5.19 -4.36 -22.58
N GLU A 132 -5.98 -4.44 -21.49
CA GLU A 132 -6.89 -3.38 -21.07
C GLU A 132 -6.13 -2.07 -20.74
N ALA A 133 -5.08 -2.15 -19.91
CA ALA A 133 -4.30 -0.99 -19.51
C ALA A 133 -3.57 -0.33 -20.71
N LYS A 134 -3.06 -1.13 -21.63
CA LYS A 134 -2.42 -0.66 -22.86
C LYS A 134 -3.43 0.03 -23.78
N ALA A 135 -4.61 -0.56 -23.97
CA ALA A 135 -5.70 0.04 -24.75
C ALA A 135 -6.16 1.37 -24.16
N ASP A 136 -6.29 1.47 -22.84
CA ASP A 136 -6.66 2.71 -22.13
C ASP A 136 -5.62 3.82 -22.33
N ILE A 137 -4.33 3.50 -22.25
CA ILE A 137 -3.26 4.48 -22.52
C ILE A 137 -3.37 5.01 -23.95
N CYS A 138 -3.57 4.13 -24.93
CA CYS A 138 -3.71 4.54 -26.32
C CYS A 138 -4.99 5.35 -26.58
N HIS A 139 -6.09 5.03 -25.87
CA HIS A 139 -7.35 5.79 -25.96
C HIS A 139 -7.23 7.17 -25.32
N ARG A 140 -6.67 7.27 -24.09
CA ARG A 140 -6.50 8.54 -23.36
C ARG A 140 -5.44 9.45 -23.96
N TYR A 141 -4.43 8.89 -24.63
CA TYR A 141 -3.34 9.64 -25.25
C TYR A 141 -3.21 9.30 -26.75
N PRO A 142 -4.16 9.73 -27.61
CA PRO A 142 -4.15 9.40 -29.04
C PRO A 142 -2.86 9.83 -29.76
N TYR A 143 -2.22 10.91 -29.29
CA TYR A 143 -0.97 11.44 -29.84
C TYR A 143 0.23 10.48 -29.69
N LEU A 144 0.12 9.42 -28.88
CA LEU A 144 1.13 8.37 -28.77
C LEU A 144 1.10 7.40 -29.97
N ASN A 145 0.11 7.48 -30.86
CA ASN A 145 -0.02 6.64 -32.07
C ASN A 145 0.12 5.13 -31.78
N GLY A 146 -0.51 4.66 -30.71
CA GLY A 146 -0.44 3.26 -30.27
C GLY A 146 0.79 2.91 -29.42
N ASN A 147 1.73 3.82 -29.22
CA ASN A 147 2.91 3.58 -28.39
C ASN A 147 2.60 3.77 -26.90
N TYR A 148 2.06 2.73 -26.27
CA TYR A 148 1.84 2.68 -24.82
C TYR A 148 3.16 2.72 -24.02
N GLY A 149 4.31 2.44 -24.66
CA GLY A 149 5.64 2.32 -24.07
C GLY A 149 6.15 3.58 -23.36
N PHE A 150 5.51 4.73 -23.58
CA PHE A 150 5.78 5.95 -22.80
C PHE A 150 5.27 5.86 -21.35
N LYS A 151 4.26 5.02 -21.08
CA LYS A 151 3.58 4.91 -19.79
C LYS A 151 3.73 3.54 -19.12
N ILE A 152 3.92 2.48 -19.90
CA ILE A 152 4.26 1.14 -19.38
C ILE A 152 5.64 0.81 -19.95
N GLN A 153 6.64 0.74 -19.08
CA GLN A 153 8.04 0.57 -19.45
C GLN A 153 8.63 -0.66 -18.77
N ALA A 154 9.76 -1.14 -19.30
CA ALA A 154 10.58 -2.18 -18.70
C ALA A 154 9.81 -3.49 -18.42
N GLU A 155 8.90 -3.86 -19.32
CA GLU A 155 8.09 -5.09 -19.22
C GLU A 155 8.98 -6.34 -19.17
N GLU A 156 10.19 -6.28 -19.75
CA GLU A 156 11.21 -7.33 -19.70
C GLU A 156 11.71 -7.66 -18.28
N HIS A 157 11.46 -6.77 -17.31
CA HIS A 157 11.79 -6.99 -15.90
C HIS A 157 10.58 -7.35 -15.04
N TYR A 158 9.39 -7.46 -15.61
CA TYR A 158 8.21 -7.86 -14.84
C TYR A 158 8.33 -9.33 -14.44
N PHE A 159 7.79 -9.66 -13.27
CA PHE A 159 7.76 -10.99 -12.65
C PHE A 159 9.13 -11.54 -12.21
N LEU A 160 10.24 -10.85 -12.53
CA LEU A 160 11.57 -11.23 -12.08
C LEU A 160 11.82 -10.71 -10.66
N PRO A 161 12.46 -11.50 -9.78
CA PRO A 161 12.92 -11.00 -8.49
C PRO A 161 14.05 -9.98 -8.67
N GLY A 162 14.21 -9.08 -7.71
CA GLY A 162 15.24 -8.05 -7.75
C GLY A 162 15.19 -7.15 -6.53
N LEU A 163 15.70 -5.93 -6.64
CA LEU A 163 15.54 -4.93 -5.58
C LEU A 163 14.59 -3.82 -6.05
N ALA A 164 13.96 -3.12 -5.13
CA ALA A 164 13.10 -1.99 -5.42
C ALA A 164 13.34 -0.82 -4.48
N TYR A 165 12.96 0.37 -4.91
CA TYR A 165 13.10 1.58 -4.10
C TYR A 165 12.04 2.63 -4.46
N GLY A 166 11.78 3.55 -3.54
CA GLY A 166 10.89 4.69 -3.77
C GLY A 166 11.59 5.81 -4.54
N LYS A 167 10.97 6.30 -5.62
CA LYS A 167 11.50 7.41 -6.41
C LYS A 167 11.46 8.74 -5.66
N ARG A 168 10.35 9.02 -4.95
CA ARG A 168 10.16 10.25 -4.16
C ARG A 168 10.32 9.91 -2.69
N THR A 169 11.46 10.23 -2.12
CA THR A 169 11.71 9.99 -0.70
C THR A 169 12.54 11.11 -0.10
N THR A 170 12.40 11.36 1.20
CA THR A 170 13.39 12.15 1.94
C THR A 170 14.66 11.32 2.10
N ASN A 171 14.52 10.14 2.74
CA ASN A 171 15.60 9.19 2.95
C ASN A 171 15.57 8.08 1.91
N PHE A 172 16.71 7.77 1.31
CA PHE A 172 16.84 6.67 0.36
C PHE A 172 16.90 5.33 1.10
N SER A 173 16.15 4.35 0.62
CA SER A 173 16.22 2.96 1.10
C SER A 173 15.86 2.02 -0.04
N VAL A 174 16.45 0.83 -0.01
CA VAL A 174 16.23 -0.23 -0.99
C VAL A 174 15.70 -1.46 -0.27
N GLN A 175 14.77 -2.16 -0.93
CA GLN A 175 14.11 -3.35 -0.42
C GLN A 175 14.27 -4.51 -1.40
N VAL A 176 14.12 -5.73 -0.89
CA VAL A 176 13.88 -6.91 -1.73
C VAL A 176 12.55 -6.75 -2.47
N MET A 177 12.56 -7.04 -3.77
CA MET A 177 11.38 -7.23 -4.60
C MET A 177 11.25 -8.73 -4.91
N PRO A 178 10.24 -9.41 -4.35
CA PRO A 178 10.01 -10.81 -4.65
C PRO A 178 9.65 -11.05 -6.12
N ALA A 179 9.75 -12.29 -6.59
CA ALA A 179 9.25 -12.69 -7.91
C ALA A 179 7.73 -12.45 -8.06
N ASP A 180 7.22 -12.57 -9.28
CA ASP A 180 5.81 -12.32 -9.63
C ASP A 180 5.30 -10.91 -9.29
N HIS A 181 6.22 -9.94 -9.23
CA HIS A 181 5.91 -8.52 -9.10
C HIS A 181 5.98 -7.78 -10.44
N VAL A 182 5.06 -6.84 -10.63
CA VAL A 182 5.28 -5.68 -11.49
C VAL A 182 5.76 -4.51 -10.62
N PHE A 183 6.18 -3.41 -11.24
CA PHE A 183 6.63 -2.24 -10.49
C PHE A 183 6.07 -0.97 -11.12
N SER A 184 5.87 0.07 -10.30
CA SER A 184 5.25 1.32 -10.75
C SER A 184 6.29 2.34 -11.21
N PHE A 185 5.81 3.51 -11.63
CA PHE A 185 6.67 4.65 -11.90
C PHE A 185 7.30 5.24 -10.63
N GLU A 186 6.61 5.13 -9.48
CA GLU A 186 7.07 5.66 -8.19
C GLU A 186 7.79 4.59 -7.34
N GLY A 187 7.51 3.31 -7.56
CA GLY A 187 8.27 2.16 -7.04
C GLY A 187 9.16 1.61 -8.13
N THR A 188 10.41 2.04 -8.16
CA THR A 188 11.37 1.72 -9.23
C THR A 188 12.10 0.43 -8.91
N VAL A 189 12.45 -0.38 -9.92
CA VAL A 189 13.20 -1.63 -9.74
C VAL A 189 14.68 -1.42 -9.99
N ILE A 190 15.50 -2.27 -9.39
CA ILE A 190 16.91 -2.49 -9.71
C ILE A 190 17.02 -3.97 -10.10
N ALA A 191 17.10 -4.23 -11.40
CA ALA A 191 17.26 -5.57 -11.92
C ALA A 191 18.68 -6.07 -11.62
N THR A 192 18.79 -7.23 -10.98
CA THR A 192 20.07 -7.81 -10.52
C THR A 192 20.49 -9.06 -11.29
N THR A 193 19.69 -9.53 -12.24
CA THR A 193 19.95 -10.79 -12.99
C THR A 193 21.29 -10.79 -13.73
N SER A 194 21.73 -9.64 -14.21
CA SER A 194 23.00 -9.46 -14.93
C SER A 194 24.11 -8.87 -14.04
N SER A 195 23.83 -8.70 -12.74
CA SER A 195 24.78 -8.10 -11.80
C SER A 195 25.95 -9.04 -11.52
N ARG A 196 27.16 -8.49 -11.51
CA ARG A 196 28.38 -9.18 -11.05
C ARG A 196 28.44 -9.31 -9.53
N VAL A 197 27.62 -8.52 -8.83
CA VAL A 197 27.51 -8.51 -7.37
C VAL A 197 26.23 -9.19 -6.97
N GLU A 198 26.34 -10.05 -5.96
CA GLU A 198 25.21 -10.77 -5.40
C GLU A 198 24.15 -9.80 -4.82
N PRO A 199 22.84 -10.04 -5.05
CA PRO A 199 21.77 -9.12 -4.65
C PRO A 199 21.76 -8.67 -3.19
N TRP A 200 22.07 -9.55 -2.22
CA TRP A 200 22.14 -9.17 -0.80
C TRP A 200 23.31 -8.24 -0.50
N THR A 201 24.47 -8.52 -1.09
CA THR A 201 25.64 -7.65 -0.94
C THR A 201 25.36 -6.26 -1.51
N LEU A 202 24.70 -6.22 -2.67
CA LEU A 202 24.27 -4.97 -3.29
C LEU A 202 23.21 -4.24 -2.44
N LEU A 203 22.25 -4.97 -1.86
CA LEU A 203 21.22 -4.42 -0.98
C LEU A 203 21.82 -3.71 0.25
N GLY A 204 22.87 -4.30 0.85
CA GLY A 204 23.58 -3.70 1.98
C GLY A 204 24.28 -2.41 1.58
N LEU A 205 25.06 -2.45 0.48
CA LEU A 205 25.72 -1.26 -0.05
C LEU A 205 24.74 -0.14 -0.36
N LEU A 206 23.60 -0.44 -0.99
CA LEU A 206 22.61 0.55 -1.39
C LEU A 206 21.86 1.18 -0.20
N ASN A 207 21.74 0.49 0.93
CA ASN A 207 21.16 1.04 2.16
C ASN A 207 22.19 1.77 3.04
N SER A 208 23.43 1.94 2.57
CA SER A 208 24.48 2.63 3.32
C SER A 208 24.44 4.15 3.21
N ARG A 209 25.01 4.82 4.20
CA ARG A 209 25.13 6.28 4.29
C ARG A 209 25.94 6.91 3.15
N PRO A 210 27.06 6.34 2.65
CA PRO A 210 27.72 6.87 1.45
C PRO A 210 26.78 6.99 0.23
N VAL A 211 25.91 5.99 0.02
CA VAL A 211 24.94 6.00 -1.09
C VAL A 211 23.84 7.03 -0.84
N ALA A 212 23.26 7.06 0.36
CA ALA A 212 22.26 8.05 0.72
C ALA A 212 22.80 9.49 0.61
N TYR A 213 24.05 9.71 1.02
CA TYR A 213 24.77 10.96 0.91
C TYR A 213 24.96 11.40 -0.55
N TRP A 214 25.42 10.50 -1.42
CA TRP A 214 25.56 10.82 -2.85
C TRP A 214 24.21 11.25 -3.45
N LEU A 215 23.17 10.45 -3.23
CA LEU A 215 21.84 10.70 -3.80
C LEU A 215 21.22 12.01 -3.30
N SER A 216 21.40 12.36 -2.02
CA SER A 216 20.90 13.62 -1.47
C SER A 216 21.52 14.84 -2.15
N LYS A 217 22.79 14.76 -2.58
CA LYS A 217 23.49 15.84 -3.26
C LYS A 217 23.20 15.93 -4.76
N VAL A 218 22.93 14.82 -5.44
CA VAL A 218 22.73 14.82 -6.92
C VAL A 218 21.28 14.94 -7.36
N CYS A 219 20.31 14.51 -6.55
CA CYS A 219 18.91 14.44 -6.97
C CYS A 219 17.87 14.86 -5.93
N ALA A 220 18.30 15.42 -4.79
CA ALA A 220 17.42 15.83 -3.69
C ALA A 220 16.35 14.76 -3.41
N GLN A 221 15.05 15.08 -3.47
CA GLN A 221 13.97 14.12 -3.21
C GLN A 221 13.62 13.20 -4.39
N HIS A 222 14.01 13.53 -5.64
CA HIS A 222 13.60 12.82 -6.84
C HIS A 222 14.68 11.85 -7.35
N LYS A 223 14.71 10.66 -6.75
CA LYS A 223 15.65 9.56 -7.07
C LYS A 223 15.27 8.84 -8.37
N ALA A 224 15.16 9.56 -9.47
CA ALA A 224 14.90 8.95 -10.78
C ALA A 224 15.98 7.89 -11.12
N TYR A 225 15.59 6.86 -11.88
CA TYR A 225 16.42 5.68 -12.14
C TYR A 225 17.81 6.00 -12.72
N ASN A 226 17.92 7.06 -13.52
CA ASN A 226 19.18 7.50 -14.12
C ASN A 226 20.20 7.98 -13.08
N TYR A 227 19.76 8.59 -11.98
CA TYR A 227 20.67 8.97 -10.88
C TYR A 227 21.25 7.75 -10.18
N LEU A 228 20.44 6.69 -10.05
CA LEU A 228 20.89 5.46 -9.44
C LEU A 228 21.79 4.65 -10.39
N GLN A 229 21.50 4.62 -11.70
CA GLN A 229 22.40 4.04 -12.70
C GLN A 229 23.78 4.71 -12.71
N ALA A 230 23.82 6.03 -12.46
CA ALA A 230 25.05 6.82 -12.39
C ALA A 230 25.71 6.84 -10.99
N LEU A 231 25.16 6.13 -10.00
CA LEU A 231 25.71 6.04 -8.65
C LEU A 231 27.14 5.49 -8.71
N PRO A 232 28.16 6.22 -8.20
CA PRO A 232 29.51 5.71 -8.07
C PRO A 232 29.55 4.54 -7.08
N VAL A 233 30.27 3.48 -7.42
CA VAL A 233 30.35 2.25 -6.62
C VAL A 233 31.81 1.76 -6.54
N PRO A 234 32.20 1.11 -5.43
CA PRO A 234 33.51 0.46 -5.35
C PRO A 234 33.61 -0.73 -6.31
N ASN A 235 34.84 -1.18 -6.61
CA ASN A 235 35.08 -2.39 -7.41
C ASN A 235 35.16 -3.66 -6.56
N GLU A 236 35.46 -3.51 -5.28
CA GLU A 236 35.55 -4.60 -4.31
C GLU A 236 34.36 -4.50 -3.37
N PHE A 237 33.88 -5.65 -2.93
CA PHE A 237 32.70 -5.77 -2.08
C PHE A 237 33.01 -6.67 -0.89
N ASP A 238 32.32 -6.43 0.21
CA ASP A 238 32.44 -7.22 1.43
C ASP A 238 31.17 -8.06 1.62
N ASP A 239 31.31 -9.39 1.59
CA ASP A 239 30.20 -10.34 1.72
C ASP A 239 29.42 -10.17 3.05
N ARG A 240 30.01 -9.54 4.07
CA ARG A 240 29.31 -9.21 5.32
C ARG A 240 28.12 -8.29 5.08
N LEU A 241 28.15 -7.43 4.06
CA LEU A 241 26.99 -6.62 3.65
C LEU A 241 25.79 -7.50 3.31
N GLY A 242 26.03 -8.63 2.62
CA GLY A 242 24.97 -9.57 2.27
C GLY A 242 24.39 -10.28 3.50
N VAL A 243 25.25 -10.71 4.41
CA VAL A 243 24.84 -11.33 5.68
C VAL A 243 24.01 -10.37 6.53
N LEU A 244 24.49 -9.14 6.71
CA LEU A 244 23.79 -8.09 7.45
C LEU A 244 22.43 -7.75 6.83
N SER A 245 22.36 -7.69 5.49
CA SER A 245 21.11 -7.40 4.77
C SER A 245 20.08 -8.52 4.91
N ARG A 246 20.49 -9.79 4.91
CA ARG A 246 19.59 -10.92 5.18
C ARG A 246 19.02 -10.86 6.59
N PHE A 247 19.85 -10.57 7.59
CA PHE A 247 19.38 -10.38 8.96
C PHE A 247 18.46 -9.17 9.09
N GLY A 248 18.80 -8.05 8.46
CA GLY A 248 17.97 -6.85 8.42
C GLY A 248 16.59 -7.15 7.81
N TRP A 249 16.54 -7.91 6.72
CA TRP A 249 15.30 -8.34 6.10
C TRP A 249 14.45 -9.22 7.03
N SER A 250 15.06 -10.24 7.65
CA SER A 250 14.35 -11.18 8.54
C SER A 250 13.75 -10.46 9.74
N ILE A 251 14.49 -9.54 10.36
CA ILE A 251 14.02 -8.75 11.50
C ILE A 251 12.90 -7.80 11.05
N SER A 252 13.08 -7.06 9.94
CA SER A 252 12.07 -6.15 9.42
C SER A 252 10.77 -6.88 9.06
N ARG A 253 10.86 -8.07 8.46
CA ARG A 253 9.68 -8.91 8.19
C ARG A 253 9.02 -9.40 9.48
N THR A 254 9.81 -9.79 10.48
CA THR A 254 9.30 -10.23 11.79
C THR A 254 8.49 -9.14 12.47
N ILE A 255 8.97 -7.89 12.44
CA ILE A 255 8.21 -6.73 12.97
C ILE A 255 6.87 -6.58 12.24
N ASP A 256 6.84 -6.78 10.93
CA ASP A 256 5.63 -6.64 10.10
C ASP A 256 4.65 -7.83 10.24
N GLN A 257 5.00 -8.90 10.96
CA GLN A 257 4.08 -10.01 11.24
C GLN A 257 2.91 -9.60 12.16
N SER A 258 3.01 -8.48 12.87
CA SER A 258 1.93 -7.93 13.69
C SER A 258 0.98 -7.00 12.92
N ASN A 259 1.34 -6.62 11.69
CA ASN A 259 0.53 -5.76 10.85
C ASN A 259 -0.54 -6.55 10.10
N GLU A 260 -1.78 -6.50 10.56
CA GLU A 260 -2.93 -7.24 10.00
C GLU A 260 -3.12 -7.08 8.48
N SER A 261 -2.73 -5.91 7.95
CA SER A 261 -2.87 -5.59 6.53
C SER A 261 -1.71 -6.12 5.68
N SER A 262 -0.68 -6.69 6.28
CA SER A 262 0.51 -7.20 5.59
C SER A 262 0.32 -8.63 5.06
N ASN A 263 1.00 -8.91 3.95
CA ASN A 263 1.20 -10.28 3.44
C ASN A 263 2.05 -11.16 4.38
N ALA A 264 2.80 -10.56 5.32
CA ALA A 264 3.55 -11.28 6.35
C ALA A 264 2.76 -11.51 7.64
N PHE A 265 1.54 -10.96 7.77
CA PHE A 265 0.77 -11.02 9.02
C PHE A 265 0.66 -12.44 9.56
N LEU A 266 0.91 -12.60 10.87
CA LEU A 266 0.80 -13.85 11.60
C LEU A 266 -0.24 -13.75 12.71
N LEU A 267 -0.02 -12.85 13.68
CA LEU A 267 -0.88 -12.61 14.84
C LEU A 267 -0.68 -11.17 15.35
N PRO A 268 -1.62 -10.60 16.13
CA PRO A 268 -1.40 -9.34 16.85
C PRO A 268 -0.16 -9.39 17.76
N ASP A 269 0.48 -8.24 17.96
CA ASP A 269 1.74 -8.10 18.71
C ASP A 269 1.66 -8.71 20.12
N VAL A 270 0.55 -8.52 20.84
CA VAL A 270 0.32 -9.11 22.18
C VAL A 270 0.38 -10.64 22.14
N LEU A 271 -0.22 -11.26 21.12
CA LEU A 271 -0.22 -12.72 20.99
C LEU A 271 1.15 -13.24 20.51
N LEU A 272 1.83 -12.51 19.64
CA LEU A 272 3.21 -12.83 19.23
C LEU A 272 4.19 -12.74 20.40
N PHE A 273 4.07 -11.72 21.24
CA PHE A 273 4.90 -11.56 22.43
C PHE A 273 4.70 -12.75 23.38
N ASN A 274 3.45 -13.17 23.62
CA ASN A 274 3.15 -14.30 24.47
C ASN A 274 3.69 -15.64 23.93
N LEU A 275 3.71 -15.82 22.61
CA LEU A 275 4.17 -17.07 21.97
C LEU A 275 5.68 -17.13 21.75
N LEU A 276 6.29 -16.03 21.30
CA LEU A 276 7.66 -16.01 20.79
C LEU A 276 8.60 -15.14 21.64
N GLY A 277 8.08 -14.32 22.56
CA GLY A 277 8.88 -13.35 23.32
C GLY A 277 9.45 -12.22 22.46
N ASN A 278 8.93 -12.02 21.25
CA ASN A 278 9.41 -11.00 20.32
C ASN A 278 9.05 -9.60 20.83
N ASN A 279 10.07 -8.80 21.14
CA ASN A 279 9.91 -7.39 21.50
C ASN A 279 10.23 -6.50 20.28
N SER A 280 9.18 -5.90 19.71
CA SER A 280 9.27 -5.02 18.54
C SER A 280 10.25 -3.84 18.69
N GLU A 281 10.41 -3.29 19.90
CA GLU A 281 11.35 -2.19 20.17
C GLU A 281 12.81 -2.67 20.09
N MET A 282 13.12 -3.80 20.74
CA MET A 282 14.44 -4.42 20.68
C MET A 282 14.83 -4.84 19.25
N LEU A 283 13.86 -5.31 18.46
CA LEU A 283 14.07 -5.63 17.05
C LEU A 283 14.39 -4.38 16.22
N ARG A 284 13.73 -3.25 16.49
CA ARG A 284 14.05 -1.97 15.82
C ARG A 284 15.44 -1.46 16.17
N GLU A 285 15.86 -1.54 17.43
CA GLU A 285 17.24 -1.22 17.83
C GLU A 285 18.28 -2.10 17.12
N ARG A 286 17.95 -3.38 16.90
CA ARG A 286 18.82 -4.31 16.17
C ARG A 286 18.96 -3.91 14.70
N ILE A 287 17.91 -3.41 14.05
CA ILE A 287 17.98 -2.87 12.69
C ILE A 287 18.90 -1.65 12.63
N SER A 288 18.79 -0.72 13.60
CA SER A 288 19.68 0.46 13.65
C SER A 288 21.15 0.05 13.73
N LYS A 289 21.49 -0.92 14.58
CA LYS A 289 22.86 -1.46 14.69
C LYS A 289 23.35 -2.12 13.40
N ILE A 290 22.47 -2.86 12.71
CA ILE A 290 22.79 -3.46 11.41
C ILE A 290 23.12 -2.38 10.37
N LEU A 291 22.36 -1.29 10.35
CA LEU A 291 22.62 -0.15 9.45
C LEU A 291 23.93 0.57 9.81
N GLU A 292 24.23 0.74 11.09
CA GLU A 292 25.52 1.30 11.56
C GLU A 292 26.71 0.42 11.11
N GLU A 293 26.61 -0.91 11.24
CA GLU A 293 27.64 -1.83 10.75
C GLU A 293 27.79 -1.79 9.22
N ILE A 294 26.68 -1.68 8.48
CA ILE A 294 26.69 -1.49 7.02
C ILE A 294 27.36 -0.16 6.65
N ASP A 295 27.07 0.91 7.38
CA ASP A 295 27.67 2.23 7.19
C ASP A 295 29.18 2.16 7.35
N ASP A 296 29.67 1.54 8.43
CA ASP A 296 31.10 1.39 8.71
C ASP A 296 31.84 0.60 7.61
N ILE A 297 31.28 -0.55 7.21
CA ILE A 297 31.84 -1.35 6.11
C ILE A 297 31.88 -0.52 4.82
N SER A 298 30.77 0.16 4.50
CA SER A 298 30.64 0.93 3.28
C SER A 298 31.59 2.13 3.27
N PHE A 299 31.72 2.88 4.36
CA PHE A 299 32.70 3.97 4.46
C PHE A 299 34.13 3.50 4.16
N ASN A 300 34.50 2.32 4.64
CA ASN A 300 35.80 1.72 4.32
C ASN A 300 35.91 1.34 2.84
N LEU A 301 34.90 0.69 2.26
CA LEU A 301 34.88 0.30 0.84
C LEU A 301 34.95 1.50 -0.11
N PHE A 302 34.25 2.58 0.23
CA PHE A 302 34.29 3.82 -0.53
C PHE A 302 35.57 4.62 -0.28
N GLY A 303 36.35 4.35 0.77
CA GLY A 303 37.60 5.04 1.08
C GLY A 303 37.44 6.38 1.83
N PHE A 304 36.37 6.53 2.60
CA PHE A 304 36.10 7.75 3.39
C PHE A 304 37.05 7.86 4.59
N ASN A 305 37.65 9.03 4.76
CA ASN A 305 38.33 9.41 6.01
C ASN A 305 37.33 9.98 7.04
N GLU A 306 37.78 10.19 8.28
CA GLU A 306 36.93 10.69 9.37
C GLU A 306 36.23 12.02 9.06
N THR A 307 36.92 12.98 8.45
CA THR A 307 36.32 14.27 8.08
C THR A 307 35.21 14.10 7.05
N GLU A 308 35.37 13.18 6.11
CA GLU A 308 34.36 12.88 5.10
C GLU A 308 33.18 12.09 5.67
N ARG A 309 33.42 11.24 6.68
CA ARG A 309 32.36 10.59 7.44
C ARG A 309 31.52 11.65 8.14
N GLU A 310 32.14 12.54 8.92
CA GLU A 310 31.46 13.66 9.60
C GLU A 310 30.59 14.48 8.63
N LEU A 311 31.11 14.82 7.45
CA LEU A 311 30.33 15.54 6.42
C LEU A 311 29.10 14.75 5.94
N ALA A 312 29.19 13.43 5.82
CA ALA A 312 28.07 12.59 5.46
C ALA A 312 27.01 12.53 6.59
N PHE A 313 27.45 12.46 7.85
CA PHE A 313 26.57 12.54 9.03
C PHE A 313 25.86 13.89 9.15
N ASP A 314 26.59 15.01 9.09
CA ASP A 314 26.01 16.36 9.22
C ASP A 314 24.99 16.67 8.12
N SER A 315 25.21 16.13 6.92
CA SER A 315 24.31 16.37 5.80
C SER A 315 22.97 15.64 5.91
N SER A 316 22.89 14.49 6.60
CA SER A 316 21.62 13.79 6.77
C SER A 316 20.67 14.51 7.73
N ASP A 317 21.22 15.22 8.71
CA ASP A 317 20.44 15.95 9.73
C ASP A 317 19.95 17.32 9.20
N SER A 318 20.71 17.96 8.31
CA SER A 318 20.33 19.28 7.77
C SER A 318 19.10 19.28 6.84
N PHE A 319 18.75 18.14 6.21
CA PHE A 319 17.57 18.06 5.35
C PHE A 319 16.28 17.73 6.10
N SER A 320 16.32 17.30 7.39
CA SER A 320 15.09 17.02 8.15
C SER A 320 14.35 18.28 8.58
N ASP A 321 15.05 19.40 8.78
CA ASP A 321 14.47 20.67 9.26
C ASP A 321 13.84 21.53 8.14
N ASP A 322 14.39 21.52 6.92
CA ASP A 322 13.92 22.37 5.82
C ASP A 322 12.65 21.84 5.10
N ILE A 323 12.22 20.61 5.39
CA ILE A 323 11.12 19.93 4.67
C ILE A 323 9.77 20.06 5.40
N GLN A 324 9.73 20.54 6.64
CA GLN A 324 8.46 20.74 7.37
C GLN A 324 7.59 21.88 6.81
N ASN A 325 8.09 22.68 5.85
CA ASN A 325 7.43 23.92 5.39
C ASN A 325 6.95 23.92 3.93
N ASP A 326 7.03 22.81 3.18
CA ASP A 326 6.49 22.75 1.81
C ASP A 326 5.24 21.88 1.76
N GLU A 327 4.13 22.43 2.25
CA GLU A 327 2.77 22.01 1.89
C GLU A 327 2.59 22.21 0.37
N SER A 328 3.05 21.25 -0.42
CA SER A 328 2.63 21.15 -1.82
C SER A 328 1.48 20.15 -1.93
N ASP A 329 0.38 20.67 -2.46
CA ASP A 329 -0.90 20.02 -2.66
C ASP A 329 -0.80 18.55 -3.12
N ASP A 330 -1.46 17.71 -2.34
CA ASP A 330 -2.22 16.54 -2.81
C ASP A 330 -1.39 15.30 -3.20
N ASP A 331 -0.77 14.59 -2.23
CA ASP A 331 -0.63 13.10 -2.27
C ASP A 331 0.11 12.41 -1.11
N ALA A 332 0.88 13.11 -0.27
CA ALA A 332 1.79 12.46 0.68
C ALA A 332 1.38 12.57 2.17
N ALA A 333 0.26 13.21 2.49
CA ALA A 333 -0.10 13.60 3.87
C ALA A 333 -1.18 12.75 4.57
N GLU A 334 -1.42 11.51 4.13
CA GLU A 334 -2.20 10.51 4.89
C GLU A 334 -1.54 9.11 4.85
N GLU A 335 -0.23 9.02 4.58
CA GLU A 335 0.49 7.78 4.86
C GLU A 335 0.78 7.73 6.36
N THR A 336 0.13 6.77 7.01
CA THR A 336 0.32 6.39 8.41
C THR A 336 1.82 6.30 8.66
N SER A 337 2.36 7.32 9.34
CA SER A 337 3.71 7.30 9.85
C SER A 337 3.90 6.02 10.68
N ILE A 338 5.15 5.57 10.79
CA ILE A 338 5.55 4.44 11.66
C ILE A 338 5.09 4.67 13.14
N SER A 339 4.64 5.89 13.48
CA SER A 339 4.13 6.29 14.79
C SER A 339 2.64 6.04 15.04
N ASP A 340 1.83 5.70 14.03
CA ASP A 340 0.41 5.35 14.23
C ASP A 340 0.29 3.87 14.60
N GLN A 341 0.90 3.48 15.72
CA GLN A 341 0.68 2.16 16.29
C GLN A 341 -0.79 2.08 16.70
N VAL A 342 -1.53 1.17 16.08
CA VAL A 342 -2.85 0.78 16.57
C VAL A 342 -2.66 0.30 18.00
N ASP A 343 -3.52 0.78 18.90
CA ASP A 343 -3.50 0.33 20.29
C ASP A 343 -3.53 -1.21 20.34
N GLN A 344 -2.74 -1.81 21.24
CA GLN A 344 -2.61 -3.26 21.30
C GLN A 344 -3.95 -3.97 21.54
N ILE A 345 -4.87 -3.34 22.26
CA ILE A 345 -6.23 -3.83 22.50
C ILE A 345 -7.04 -3.75 21.21
N ASP A 346 -6.96 -2.62 20.51
CA ASP A 346 -7.63 -2.43 19.22
C ASP A 346 -7.16 -3.46 18.19
N ALA A 347 -5.85 -3.71 18.08
CA ALA A 347 -5.29 -4.70 17.16
C ALA A 347 -5.74 -6.14 17.49
N LEU A 348 -5.91 -6.47 18.78
CA LEU A 348 -6.44 -7.75 19.22
C LEU A 348 -7.94 -7.89 18.86
N LEU A 349 -8.72 -6.83 19.06
CA LEU A 349 -10.15 -6.81 18.73
C LEU A 349 -10.40 -6.88 17.21
N THR A 350 -9.66 -6.14 16.38
CA THR A 350 -9.79 -6.22 14.91
C THR A 350 -9.46 -7.62 14.41
N TRP A 351 -8.40 -8.23 14.95
CA TRP A 351 -8.04 -9.60 14.64
C TRP A 351 -9.14 -10.59 15.02
N ALA A 352 -9.73 -10.46 16.22
CA ALA A 352 -10.83 -11.32 16.66
C ALA A 352 -12.07 -11.17 15.77
N VAL A 353 -12.39 -9.96 15.30
CA VAL A 353 -13.42 -9.77 14.26
C VAL A 353 -13.05 -10.53 12.98
N GLY A 354 -11.79 -10.48 12.56
CA GLY A 354 -11.31 -11.27 11.43
C GLY A 354 -11.40 -12.79 11.64
N VAL A 355 -11.17 -13.29 12.85
CA VAL A 355 -11.41 -14.71 13.19
C VAL A 355 -12.90 -15.05 13.10
N ALA A 356 -13.79 -14.18 13.60
CA ALA A 356 -15.25 -14.37 13.55
C ALA A 356 -15.76 -14.47 12.11
N PHE A 357 -15.16 -13.70 11.19
CA PHE A 357 -15.45 -13.76 9.75
C PHE A 357 -14.70 -14.87 8.98
N GLY A 358 -13.92 -15.70 9.67
CA GLY A 358 -13.12 -16.77 9.04
C GLY A 358 -11.93 -16.26 8.21
N ARG A 359 -11.50 -15.01 8.40
CA ARG A 359 -10.30 -14.44 7.75
C ARG A 359 -9.01 -14.97 8.38
N PHE A 360 -8.94 -14.99 9.71
CA PHE A 360 -7.75 -15.38 10.46
C PHE A 360 -7.92 -16.69 11.22
N ASP A 361 -6.80 -17.37 11.46
CA ASP A 361 -6.76 -18.65 12.15
C ASP A 361 -6.34 -18.50 13.61
N TRP A 362 -7.29 -18.65 14.53
CA TRP A 362 -7.06 -18.58 15.98
C TRP A 362 -6.16 -19.71 16.51
N ARG A 363 -6.02 -20.83 15.78
CA ARG A 363 -5.20 -21.98 16.21
C ARG A 363 -3.71 -21.65 16.29
N LEU A 364 -3.25 -20.61 15.60
CA LEU A 364 -1.90 -20.09 15.79
C LEU A 364 -1.70 -19.57 17.22
N ALA A 365 -2.69 -18.84 17.75
CA ALA A 365 -2.61 -18.23 19.07
C ALA A 365 -2.59 -19.28 20.20
N THR A 366 -3.20 -20.45 19.96
CA THR A 366 -3.26 -21.55 20.94
C THR A 366 -2.17 -22.60 20.75
N GLY A 367 -1.34 -22.48 19.71
CA GLY A 367 -0.34 -23.49 19.34
C GLY A 367 -0.92 -24.77 18.71
N GLU A 368 -2.23 -24.82 18.42
CA GLU A 368 -2.86 -25.93 17.71
C GLU A 368 -2.44 -25.99 16.22
N ARG A 369 -1.95 -24.87 15.68
CA ARG A 369 -1.30 -24.79 14.37
C ARG A 369 0.06 -24.13 14.53
N GLU A 370 1.09 -24.77 13.98
CA GLU A 370 2.44 -24.18 13.93
C GLU A 370 2.51 -23.03 12.91
N ALA A 371 3.28 -22.00 13.23
CA ALA A 371 3.60 -20.95 12.27
C ALA A 371 4.44 -21.54 11.11
N PRO A 372 4.17 -21.16 9.86
CA PRO A 372 4.98 -21.62 8.73
C PRO A 372 6.43 -21.08 8.86
N PRO A 373 7.41 -21.76 8.25
CA PRO A 373 8.79 -21.30 8.25
C PRO A 373 8.93 -19.93 7.55
N GLU A 374 10.04 -19.25 7.83
CA GLU A 374 10.40 -18.03 7.10
C GLU A 374 10.57 -18.36 5.59
N PRO A 375 9.90 -17.61 4.69
CA PRO A 375 10.01 -17.86 3.26
C PRO A 375 11.35 -17.39 2.71
N ASP A 376 11.74 -17.89 1.53
CA ASP A 376 12.83 -17.25 0.78
C ASP A 376 12.39 -15.82 0.38
N PRO A 377 13.21 -14.79 0.65
CA PRO A 377 12.84 -13.40 0.39
C PRO A 377 12.49 -13.06 -1.06
N PHE A 378 13.03 -13.82 -2.02
CA PHE A 378 12.81 -13.58 -3.45
C PHE A 378 11.72 -14.48 -4.04
N ASP A 379 11.17 -15.44 -3.28
CA ASP A 379 10.06 -16.28 -3.71
C ASP A 379 8.77 -15.46 -3.88
N PRO A 380 7.86 -15.85 -4.79
CA PRO A 380 6.56 -15.21 -4.92
C PRO A 380 5.81 -15.13 -3.59
N LEU A 381 5.19 -13.98 -3.33
CA LEU A 381 4.39 -13.81 -2.10
C LEU A 381 3.16 -14.71 -2.11
N PRO A 382 2.77 -15.27 -0.94
CA PRO A 382 1.63 -16.17 -0.86
C PRO A 382 0.30 -15.43 -1.14
N ALA A 383 -0.70 -16.16 -1.63
CA ALA A 383 -2.04 -15.61 -1.86
C ALA A 383 -2.77 -15.21 -0.57
N LYS A 384 -2.42 -15.86 0.55
CA LYS A 384 -2.91 -15.59 1.90
C LYS A 384 -1.73 -15.34 2.83
N SER A 385 -1.87 -14.41 3.78
CA SER A 385 -0.82 -14.24 4.80
C SER A 385 -0.75 -15.46 5.73
N PRO A 386 0.40 -15.73 6.38
CA PRO A 386 0.55 -16.83 7.33
C PRO A 386 -0.55 -16.91 8.40
N GLY A 387 -1.04 -15.78 8.86
CA GLY A 387 -2.10 -15.64 9.88
C GLY A 387 -3.50 -15.98 9.39
N MET A 388 -3.72 -16.04 8.08
CA MET A 388 -5.03 -16.32 7.51
C MET A 388 -5.43 -17.79 7.61
N LEU A 389 -6.74 -18.01 7.62
CA LEU A 389 -7.35 -19.34 7.62
C LEU A 389 -6.98 -20.11 6.33
N PRO A 390 -6.35 -21.30 6.43
CA PRO A 390 -6.04 -22.13 5.27
C PRO A 390 -7.28 -22.51 4.47
N ALA A 391 -7.10 -22.70 3.15
CA ALA A 391 -8.20 -23.17 2.30
C ALA A 391 -8.74 -24.54 2.79
N GLY A 392 -10.07 -24.67 2.84
CA GLY A 392 -10.75 -25.88 3.30
C GLY A 392 -10.74 -26.11 4.81
N ALA A 393 -10.02 -25.29 5.60
CA ALA A 393 -10.07 -25.40 7.05
C ALA A 393 -11.39 -24.83 7.60
N ALA A 394 -11.93 -25.47 8.64
CA ALA A 394 -13.15 -24.97 9.28
C ALA A 394 -12.89 -23.63 10.00
N PRO A 395 -13.74 -22.60 9.80
CA PRO A 395 -13.64 -21.35 10.55
C PRO A 395 -14.05 -21.55 12.02
N PHE A 396 -13.77 -20.56 12.87
CA PHE A 396 -14.25 -20.57 14.26
C PHE A 396 -15.78 -20.60 14.33
N HIS A 397 -16.43 -19.81 13.46
CA HIS A 397 -17.87 -19.73 13.32
C HIS A 397 -18.27 -19.90 11.86
N ASN A 398 -19.30 -20.71 11.59
CA ASN A 398 -19.80 -20.90 10.23
C ASN A 398 -20.84 -19.83 9.87
N HIS A 399 -20.63 -19.11 8.77
CA HIS A 399 -21.53 -18.05 8.31
C HIS A 399 -21.42 -17.85 6.79
N ASN A 400 -22.42 -17.19 6.20
CA ASN A 400 -22.48 -16.91 4.75
C ASN A 400 -21.99 -15.49 4.41
N GLY A 401 -20.94 -15.02 5.10
CA GLY A 401 -20.41 -13.67 4.93
C GLY A 401 -21.19 -12.53 5.61
N ILE A 402 -22.19 -12.84 6.45
CA ILE A 402 -22.96 -11.85 7.22
C ILE A 402 -22.94 -12.24 8.69
N LEU A 403 -22.56 -11.29 9.55
CA LEU A 403 -22.74 -11.33 11.01
C LEU A 403 -23.64 -10.17 11.45
N VAL A 404 -24.09 -10.15 12.69
CA VAL A 404 -25.05 -9.15 13.18
C VAL A 404 -24.69 -8.65 14.58
N ASP A 405 -25.03 -7.40 14.87
CA ASP A 405 -25.14 -6.88 16.24
C ASP A 405 -26.56 -7.11 16.74
N ASP A 406 -26.82 -8.29 17.32
CA ASP A 406 -28.12 -8.67 17.86
C ASP A 406 -27.97 -9.70 18.99
N GLN A 407 -28.16 -9.24 20.23
CA GLN A 407 -27.95 -10.07 21.41
C GLN A 407 -28.86 -11.32 21.41
N GLY A 408 -28.24 -12.49 21.56
CA GLY A 408 -28.92 -13.78 21.56
C GLY A 408 -29.04 -14.42 20.16
N HIS A 409 -28.64 -13.71 19.10
CA HIS A 409 -28.55 -14.29 17.76
C HIS A 409 -27.33 -15.20 17.62
N GLN A 410 -27.43 -16.27 16.83
CA GLN A 410 -26.31 -17.20 16.61
C GLN A 410 -25.11 -16.54 15.91
N HIS A 411 -25.36 -15.50 15.11
CA HIS A 411 -24.34 -14.71 14.40
C HIS A 411 -24.01 -13.38 15.10
N ASP A 412 -24.30 -13.25 16.40
CA ASP A 412 -24.00 -12.04 17.20
C ASP A 412 -22.49 -11.79 17.29
N LEU A 413 -21.98 -10.83 16.52
CA LEU A 413 -20.55 -10.54 16.37
C LEU A 413 -19.87 -10.17 17.71
N PRO A 414 -20.43 -9.30 18.58
CA PRO A 414 -19.84 -9.01 19.88
C PRO A 414 -19.59 -10.27 20.72
N ARG A 415 -20.59 -11.16 20.83
CA ARG A 415 -20.47 -12.44 21.56
C ARG A 415 -19.39 -13.32 20.95
N LEU A 416 -19.33 -13.44 19.63
CA LEU A 416 -18.31 -14.24 18.96
C LEU A 416 -16.90 -13.71 19.24
N VAL A 417 -16.70 -12.40 19.23
CA VAL A 417 -15.42 -11.78 19.59
C VAL A 417 -15.04 -12.11 21.03
N GLU A 418 -15.95 -11.97 21.98
CA GLU A 418 -15.71 -12.33 23.39
C GLU A 418 -15.33 -13.83 23.56
N GLU A 419 -16.03 -14.72 22.84
CA GLU A 419 -15.75 -16.17 22.84
C GLU A 419 -14.37 -16.50 22.24
N ILE A 420 -13.98 -15.80 21.17
CA ILE A 420 -12.67 -15.97 20.54
C ILE A 420 -11.55 -15.53 21.50
N LEU A 421 -11.70 -14.37 22.15
CA LEU A 421 -10.72 -13.87 23.12
C LEU A 421 -10.58 -14.83 24.30
N ALA A 422 -11.69 -15.32 24.84
CA ALA A 422 -11.69 -16.33 25.88
C ALA A 422 -11.01 -17.64 25.42
N ARG A 423 -11.25 -18.07 24.18
CA ARG A 423 -10.63 -19.29 23.59
C ARG A 423 -9.11 -19.21 23.53
N VAL A 424 -8.57 -18.03 23.25
CA VAL A 424 -7.12 -17.79 23.18
C VAL A 424 -6.52 -17.28 24.49
N GLN A 425 -7.31 -17.29 25.57
CA GLN A 425 -6.91 -16.86 26.91
C GLN A 425 -6.39 -15.41 26.94
N ALA A 426 -6.94 -14.55 26.08
CA ALA A 426 -6.69 -13.12 26.12
C ALA A 426 -7.78 -12.42 26.95
N ASP A 427 -7.39 -11.38 27.69
CA ASP A 427 -8.33 -10.59 28.48
C ASP A 427 -9.36 -9.94 27.56
N VAL A 428 -10.65 -10.08 27.91
CA VAL A 428 -11.74 -9.42 27.19
C VAL A 428 -11.76 -7.95 27.58
N PRO A 429 -11.44 -7.03 26.66
CA PRO A 429 -11.36 -5.61 26.99
C PRO A 429 -12.75 -4.98 26.99
N GLY A 430 -13.07 -4.22 28.04
CA GLY A 430 -14.22 -3.32 28.08
C GLY A 430 -15.55 -3.90 27.56
N ASP A 431 -16.35 -3.05 26.92
CA ASP A 431 -17.62 -3.41 26.28
C ASP A 431 -17.39 -3.56 24.76
N VAL A 432 -17.19 -4.80 24.32
CA VAL A 432 -16.91 -5.14 22.91
C VAL A 432 -18.02 -4.66 21.98
N ARG A 433 -19.30 -4.77 22.41
CA ARG A 433 -20.43 -4.33 21.60
C ARG A 433 -20.39 -2.82 21.38
N ARG A 434 -20.14 -2.05 22.45
CA ARG A 434 -19.99 -0.60 22.34
C ARG A 434 -18.82 -0.21 21.43
N TRP A 435 -17.68 -0.90 21.52
CA TRP A 435 -16.53 -0.65 20.66
C TRP A 435 -16.85 -0.92 19.18
N LEU A 436 -17.52 -2.03 18.87
CA LEU A 436 -17.98 -2.35 17.50
C LEU A 436 -18.91 -1.27 16.95
N GLN A 437 -19.82 -0.74 17.77
CA GLN A 437 -20.79 0.27 17.36
C GLN A 437 -20.19 1.66 17.11
N ARG A 438 -19.04 1.98 17.71
CA ARG A 438 -18.49 3.35 17.72
C ARG A 438 -17.11 3.49 17.08
N ASP A 439 -16.21 2.58 17.42
CA ASP A 439 -14.77 2.77 17.25
C ASP A 439 -14.19 1.86 16.15
N PHE A 440 -14.76 0.66 15.98
CA PHE A 440 -14.25 -0.35 15.06
C PHE A 440 -14.21 0.11 13.59
N PHE A 441 -15.32 0.61 13.02
CA PHE A 441 -15.34 0.92 11.60
C PHE A 441 -14.41 2.09 11.19
N PRO A 442 -14.32 3.20 11.94
CA PRO A 442 -13.31 4.24 11.70
C PRO A 442 -11.88 3.69 11.71
N LEU A 443 -11.55 2.85 12.70
CA LEU A 443 -10.24 2.19 12.80
C LEU A 443 -9.98 1.29 11.60
N HIS A 444 -10.93 0.41 11.28
CA HIS A 444 -10.87 -0.51 10.15
C HIS A 444 -10.69 0.23 8.82
N LEU A 445 -11.44 1.31 8.61
CA LEU A 445 -11.30 2.16 7.45
C LEU A 445 -9.89 2.75 7.34
N LYS A 446 -9.30 3.25 8.44
CA LYS A 446 -7.93 3.77 8.45
C LYS A 446 -6.92 2.67 8.11
N GLN A 447 -7.03 1.51 8.75
CA GLN A 447 -6.10 0.39 8.61
C GLN A 447 -6.15 -0.24 7.21
N TYR A 448 -7.34 -0.36 6.63
CA TYR A 448 -7.58 -0.91 5.29
C TYR A 448 -7.60 0.18 4.21
N SER A 449 -6.78 1.21 4.39
CA SER A 449 -6.55 2.27 3.41
C SER A 449 -5.05 2.45 3.16
N LYS A 450 -4.65 2.59 1.89
CA LYS A 450 -3.26 2.88 1.50
C LYS A 450 -3.25 3.92 0.39
N SER A 451 -2.42 4.94 0.54
CA SER A 451 -2.45 6.13 -0.33
C SER A 451 -3.90 6.65 -0.46
N ARG A 452 -4.36 7.01 -1.66
CA ARG A 452 -5.74 7.46 -1.91
C ARG A 452 -6.79 6.35 -1.90
N ARG A 453 -6.39 5.08 -1.78
CA ARG A 453 -7.30 3.94 -1.93
C ARG A 453 -7.85 3.50 -0.57
N LYS A 454 -9.16 3.68 -0.39
CA LYS A 454 -9.89 3.28 0.82
C LYS A 454 -10.64 1.96 0.55
N ALA A 455 -10.31 0.89 1.28
CA ALA A 455 -10.85 -0.44 1.01
C ALA A 455 -11.19 -1.26 2.28
N PRO A 456 -12.05 -0.75 3.19
CA PRO A 456 -12.52 -1.53 4.34
C PRO A 456 -13.30 -2.77 3.87
N ILE A 457 -13.09 -3.92 4.51
CA ILE A 457 -13.72 -5.20 4.12
C ILE A 457 -14.83 -5.70 5.06
N TYR A 458 -15.12 -4.99 6.14
CA TYR A 458 -16.21 -5.28 7.08
C TYR A 458 -17.17 -4.10 7.05
N TRP A 459 -18.38 -4.31 6.57
CA TRP A 459 -19.32 -3.23 6.26
C TRP A 459 -20.51 -3.22 7.21
N PRO A 460 -20.64 -2.20 8.07
CA PRO A 460 -21.81 -2.03 8.93
C PRO A 460 -22.95 -1.39 8.13
N LEU A 461 -23.93 -2.20 7.74
CA LEU A 461 -25.21 -1.74 7.22
C LEU A 461 -26.19 -1.69 8.39
N SER A 462 -26.60 -0.49 8.77
CA SER A 462 -27.36 -0.29 10.01
C SER A 462 -28.72 0.35 9.76
N THR A 463 -29.62 0.19 10.71
CA THR A 463 -30.78 1.07 10.87
C THR A 463 -30.35 2.52 11.10
N THR A 464 -31.26 3.47 10.90
CA THR A 464 -31.00 4.92 11.07
C THR A 464 -30.44 5.25 12.45
N SER A 465 -31.03 4.70 13.52
CA SER A 465 -30.52 4.82 14.89
C SER A 465 -29.24 4.03 15.16
N GLY A 466 -28.95 3.00 14.35
CA GLY A 466 -27.87 2.03 14.57
C GLY A 466 -28.15 0.97 15.64
N SER A 467 -29.41 0.86 16.07
CA SER A 467 -29.87 -0.15 17.03
C SER A 467 -29.80 -1.59 16.51
N TYR A 468 -29.74 -1.76 15.19
CA TYR A 468 -29.54 -3.05 14.52
C TYR A 468 -28.55 -2.86 13.38
N THR A 469 -27.49 -3.68 13.36
CA THR A 469 -26.41 -3.59 12.36
C THR A 469 -26.07 -4.96 11.80
N LEU A 470 -26.14 -5.08 10.47
CA LEU A 470 -25.58 -6.21 9.74
C LEU A 470 -24.13 -5.88 9.35
N TRP A 471 -23.23 -6.81 9.59
CA TRP A 471 -21.84 -6.71 9.18
C TRP A 471 -21.58 -7.64 8.00
N LEU A 472 -21.39 -7.04 6.82
CA LEU A 472 -21.11 -7.78 5.58
C LEU A 472 -19.60 -7.92 5.38
N TYR A 473 -19.18 -9.11 4.95
CA TYR A 473 -17.80 -9.41 4.59
C TYR A 473 -17.59 -9.27 3.09
N TYR A 474 -16.85 -8.23 2.68
CA TYR A 474 -16.61 -7.92 1.27
C TYR A 474 -16.09 -9.13 0.45
N PRO A 475 -15.14 -9.94 0.94
CA PRO A 475 -14.65 -11.10 0.21
C PRO A 475 -15.71 -12.16 -0.10
N SER A 476 -16.83 -12.22 0.64
CA SER A 476 -17.90 -13.20 0.45
C SER A 476 -19.13 -12.64 -0.29
N LEU A 477 -19.04 -11.44 -0.86
CA LEU A 477 -20.16 -10.85 -1.59
C LEU A 477 -20.52 -11.66 -2.84
N THR A 478 -21.83 -11.80 -3.05
CA THR A 478 -22.42 -12.43 -4.24
C THR A 478 -23.66 -11.66 -4.66
N ASN A 479 -24.24 -12.02 -5.81
CA ASN A 479 -25.52 -11.51 -6.26
C ASN A 479 -26.68 -11.83 -5.30
N GLN A 480 -26.50 -12.76 -4.35
CA GLN A 480 -27.51 -13.16 -3.37
C GLN A 480 -27.32 -12.51 -2.00
N THR A 481 -26.24 -11.76 -1.76
CA THR A 481 -25.92 -11.23 -0.42
C THR A 481 -27.04 -10.36 0.14
N LEU A 482 -27.62 -9.46 -0.66
CA LEU A 482 -28.68 -8.56 -0.16
C LEU A 482 -30.00 -9.30 0.09
N TYR A 483 -30.33 -10.31 -0.73
CA TYR A 483 -31.48 -11.18 -0.48
C TYR A 483 -31.29 -12.02 0.79
N THR A 484 -30.08 -12.55 1.01
CA THR A 484 -29.72 -13.31 2.21
C THR A 484 -29.81 -12.42 3.45
N ALA A 485 -29.30 -11.19 3.40
CA ALA A 485 -29.42 -10.20 4.47
C ALA A 485 -30.90 -9.98 4.87
N VAL A 486 -31.79 -9.87 3.88
CA VAL A 486 -33.23 -9.68 4.12
C VAL A 486 -33.87 -10.94 4.70
N ASN A 487 -33.73 -12.08 4.03
CA ASN A 487 -34.47 -13.31 4.34
C ASN A 487 -34.02 -13.96 5.65
N ASP A 488 -32.72 -13.92 5.94
CA ASP A 488 -32.13 -14.69 7.04
C ASP A 488 -31.92 -13.84 8.30
N PHE A 489 -31.90 -12.50 8.17
CA PHE A 489 -31.62 -11.59 9.29
C PHE A 489 -32.74 -10.56 9.52
N VAL A 490 -33.03 -9.71 8.54
CA VAL A 490 -33.97 -8.58 8.75
C VAL A 490 -35.41 -9.06 8.92
N GLU A 491 -35.92 -9.97 8.07
CA GLU A 491 -37.29 -10.46 8.19
C GLU A 491 -37.55 -11.26 9.48
N PRO A 492 -36.67 -12.21 9.90
CA PRO A 492 -36.83 -12.89 11.18
C PRO A 492 -36.82 -11.91 12.35
N LYS A 493 -35.91 -10.92 12.35
CA LYS A 493 -35.87 -9.91 13.40
C LYS A 493 -37.11 -9.05 13.43
N LEU A 494 -37.59 -8.62 12.27
CA LEU A 494 -38.82 -7.85 12.15
C LEU A 494 -40.02 -8.62 12.71
N LYS A 495 -40.17 -9.91 12.37
CA LYS A 495 -41.23 -10.78 12.93
C LYS A 495 -41.14 -10.88 14.45
N GLN A 496 -39.93 -11.00 15.00
CA GLN A 496 -39.73 -11.01 16.45
C GLN A 496 -40.16 -9.68 17.07
N VAL A 497 -39.65 -8.55 16.57
CA VAL A 497 -39.96 -7.20 17.08
C VAL A 497 -41.45 -6.90 17.01
N SER A 498 -42.13 -7.22 15.90
CA SER A 498 -43.57 -7.05 15.75
C SER A 498 -44.37 -7.87 16.76
N ARG A 499 -43.94 -9.11 17.05
CA ARG A 499 -44.59 -9.97 18.05
C ARG A 499 -44.39 -9.44 19.47
N ASP A 500 -43.18 -9.00 19.79
CA ASP A 500 -42.85 -8.48 21.12
C ASP A 500 -43.58 -7.14 21.35
N ALA A 501 -43.67 -6.28 20.33
CA ALA A 501 -44.49 -5.07 20.35
C ALA A 501 -46.00 -5.39 20.51
N ALA A 502 -46.52 -6.40 19.81
CA ALA A 502 -47.89 -6.85 19.97
C ALA A 502 -48.18 -7.32 21.40
N THR A 503 -47.26 -8.08 22.00
CA THR A 503 -47.39 -8.56 23.39
C THR A 503 -47.49 -7.40 24.39
N LEU A 504 -46.68 -6.35 24.21
CA LEU A 504 -46.77 -5.15 25.05
C LEU A 504 -48.04 -4.34 24.79
N ARG A 505 -48.47 -4.22 23.53
CA ARG A 505 -49.74 -3.58 23.17
C ARG A 505 -50.94 -4.27 23.83
N ASP A 506 -50.94 -5.60 23.87
CA ASP A 506 -52.02 -6.41 24.45
C ASP A 506 -52.12 -6.26 25.98
N LYS A 507 -51.03 -5.90 26.66
CA LYS A 507 -51.09 -5.53 28.09
C LYS A 507 -51.95 -4.28 28.34
N GLY A 508 -52.18 -3.44 27.34
CA GLY A 508 -53.09 -2.29 27.43
C GLY A 508 -52.79 -1.39 28.63
N ALA A 509 -53.79 -1.16 29.48
CA ALA A 509 -53.67 -0.34 30.69
C ALA A 509 -52.82 -0.97 31.82
N ALA A 510 -52.43 -2.24 31.71
CA ALA A 510 -51.54 -2.91 32.66
C ALA A 510 -50.05 -2.67 32.37
N ARG A 511 -49.71 -1.88 31.33
CA ARG A 511 -48.33 -1.50 31.02
C ARG A 511 -47.75 -0.62 32.13
N THR A 512 -46.57 -1.00 32.60
CA THR A 512 -45.74 -0.16 33.46
C THR A 512 -45.08 0.96 32.65
N ARG A 513 -44.46 1.94 33.33
CA ARG A 513 -43.67 2.98 32.64
C ARG A 513 -42.54 2.37 31.79
N ASP A 514 -41.95 1.28 32.26
CA ASP A 514 -40.86 0.60 31.55
C ASP A 514 -41.40 -0.21 30.36
N ASP A 515 -42.60 -0.80 30.47
CA ASP A 515 -43.30 -1.41 29.32
C ASP A 515 -43.62 -0.36 28.24
N GLU A 516 -44.02 0.86 28.62
CA GLU A 516 -44.33 1.92 27.66
C GLU A 516 -43.08 2.35 26.89
N LYS A 517 -41.97 2.56 27.59
CA LYS A 517 -40.68 2.89 26.96
C LYS A 517 -40.17 1.77 26.06
N ALA A 518 -40.32 0.51 26.48
CA ALA A 518 -39.94 -0.64 25.67
C ALA A 518 -40.82 -0.74 24.40
N PHE A 519 -42.13 -0.45 24.53
CA PHE A 519 -43.05 -0.45 23.41
C PHE A 519 -42.70 0.63 22.36
N GLU A 520 -42.43 1.87 22.80
CA GLU A 520 -41.98 2.95 21.90
C GLU A 520 -40.66 2.60 21.19
N THR A 521 -39.72 1.96 21.91
CA THR A 521 -38.44 1.52 21.35
C THR A 521 -38.65 0.44 20.29
N LEU A 522 -39.51 -0.55 20.55
CA LEU A 522 -39.84 -1.61 19.60
C LEU A 522 -40.58 -1.09 18.37
N GLN A 523 -41.52 -0.16 18.52
CA GLN A 523 -42.18 0.48 17.37
C GLN A 523 -41.20 1.25 16.49
N THR A 524 -40.26 1.99 17.11
CA THR A 524 -39.22 2.69 16.37
C THR A 524 -38.34 1.70 15.60
N LEU A 525 -37.88 0.64 16.26
CA LEU A 525 -37.06 -0.40 15.63
C LEU A 525 -37.81 -1.15 14.52
N GLU A 526 -39.11 -1.42 14.70
CA GLU A 526 -39.96 -2.06 13.69
C GLU A 526 -40.00 -1.23 12.39
N LEU A 527 -40.21 0.08 12.50
CA LEU A 527 -40.20 1.00 11.36
C LEU A 527 -38.83 1.06 10.68
N GLU A 528 -37.75 1.15 11.46
CA GLU A 528 -36.39 1.18 10.92
C GLU A 528 -36.00 -0.14 10.22
N LEU A 529 -36.45 -1.29 10.73
CA LEU A 529 -36.23 -2.59 10.10
C LEU A 529 -37.01 -2.72 8.79
N ILE A 530 -38.22 -2.15 8.71
CA ILE A 530 -38.97 -2.06 7.45
C ILE A 530 -38.22 -1.20 6.43
N GLU A 531 -37.72 -0.03 6.84
CA GLU A 531 -36.92 0.86 5.97
C GLU A 531 -35.64 0.16 5.47
N LEU A 532 -34.91 -0.52 6.36
CA LEU A 532 -33.72 -1.29 6.01
C LEU A 532 -34.05 -2.39 5.01
N ARG A 533 -35.10 -3.18 5.28
CA ARG A 533 -35.57 -4.25 4.38
C ARG A 533 -35.90 -3.71 2.99
N ASP A 534 -36.72 -2.66 2.93
CA ASP A 534 -37.22 -2.12 1.67
C ASP A 534 -36.08 -1.50 0.85
N THR A 535 -35.13 -0.82 1.51
CA THR A 535 -33.92 -0.30 0.86
C THR A 535 -33.04 -1.42 0.28
N LEU A 536 -32.82 -2.50 1.03
CA LEU A 536 -32.06 -3.66 0.55
C LEU A 536 -32.74 -4.33 -0.65
N LEU A 537 -34.06 -4.53 -0.58
CA LEU A 537 -34.86 -5.11 -1.67
C LEU A 537 -34.94 -4.23 -2.91
N GLN A 538 -34.86 -2.90 -2.76
CA GLN A 538 -34.78 -1.99 -3.89
C GLN A 538 -33.46 -2.13 -4.65
N ILE A 539 -32.35 -2.39 -3.95
CA ILE A 539 -31.00 -2.46 -4.54
C ILE A 539 -30.71 -3.87 -5.11
N ALA A 540 -31.19 -4.92 -4.43
CA ALA A 540 -30.86 -6.32 -4.72
C ALA A 540 -31.07 -6.79 -6.19
N PRO A 541 -32.13 -6.39 -6.92
CA PRO A 541 -32.38 -6.89 -8.28
C PRO A 541 -31.22 -6.60 -9.25
N THR A 542 -30.64 -5.40 -9.14
CA THR A 542 -29.58 -4.90 -10.04
C THR A 542 -28.18 -5.04 -9.46
N TYR A 543 -28.06 -5.30 -8.15
CA TYR A 543 -26.77 -5.43 -7.50
C TYR A 543 -26.02 -6.67 -7.97
N ARG A 544 -24.92 -6.46 -8.70
CA ARG A 544 -24.02 -7.49 -9.22
C ARG A 544 -22.58 -7.16 -8.83
N PRO A 545 -22.18 -7.43 -7.57
CA PRO A 545 -20.84 -7.09 -7.11
C PRO A 545 -19.78 -7.92 -7.85
N LYS A 546 -18.67 -7.28 -8.23
CA LYS A 546 -17.45 -7.96 -8.70
C LYS A 546 -16.24 -7.36 -7.99
N HIS A 547 -15.41 -8.21 -7.38
CA HIS A 547 -14.25 -7.78 -6.60
C HIS A 547 -13.22 -7.01 -7.44
N ASP A 548 -13.15 -7.31 -8.73
CA ASP A 548 -12.34 -6.58 -9.69
C ASP A 548 -12.70 -5.09 -9.77
N ASP A 549 -13.90 -4.66 -9.40
CA ASP A 549 -14.29 -3.24 -9.38
C ASP A 549 -13.71 -2.48 -8.17
N GLY A 550 -13.32 -3.22 -7.13
CA GLY A 550 -12.77 -2.69 -5.89
C GLY A 550 -13.83 -2.25 -4.87
N VAL A 551 -13.45 -2.28 -3.59
CA VAL A 551 -14.34 -2.09 -2.43
C VAL A 551 -15.23 -0.85 -2.53
N GLN A 552 -14.64 0.30 -2.87
CA GLN A 552 -15.36 1.57 -2.89
C GLN A 552 -16.47 1.59 -3.94
N ILE A 553 -16.25 1.03 -5.13
CA ILE A 553 -17.27 0.95 -6.18
C ILE A 553 -18.33 -0.09 -5.79
N THR A 554 -17.91 -1.25 -5.30
CA THR A 554 -18.82 -2.33 -4.88
C THR A 554 -19.76 -1.91 -3.74
N ALA A 555 -19.29 -1.03 -2.83
CA ALA A 555 -20.09 -0.50 -1.72
C ALA A 555 -20.95 0.71 -2.10
N ALA A 556 -20.68 1.38 -3.23
CA ALA A 556 -21.31 2.65 -3.59
C ALA A 556 -22.86 2.62 -3.63
N PRO A 557 -23.54 1.58 -4.15
CA PRO A 557 -25.01 1.52 -4.11
C PRO A 557 -25.61 1.51 -2.71
N LEU A 558 -24.83 1.07 -1.72
CA LEU A 558 -25.27 0.89 -0.32
C LEU A 558 -24.98 2.12 0.55
N TRP A 559 -24.55 3.24 -0.03
CA TRP A 559 -24.03 4.41 0.69
C TRP A 559 -24.97 4.94 1.79
N SER A 560 -26.30 4.87 1.58
CA SER A 560 -27.30 5.37 2.53
C SER A 560 -27.36 4.56 3.82
N LEU A 561 -26.95 3.29 3.78
CA LEU A 561 -27.03 2.33 4.90
C LEU A 561 -25.81 2.41 5.85
N PHE A 562 -24.75 3.13 5.47
CA PHE A 562 -23.58 3.36 6.33
C PHE A 562 -23.79 4.56 7.25
N ARG A 563 -23.50 4.40 8.54
CA ARG A 563 -23.60 5.51 9.52
C ARG A 563 -22.35 6.39 9.59
N HIS A 564 -21.18 5.87 9.25
CA HIS A 564 -19.92 6.61 9.29
C HIS A 564 -19.90 7.70 8.20
N LYS A 565 -20.08 8.96 8.59
CA LYS A 565 -20.32 10.08 7.67
C LYS A 565 -19.21 10.33 6.63
N PRO A 566 -17.91 10.27 6.96
CA PRO A 566 -16.86 10.40 5.96
C PRO A 566 -16.94 9.32 4.87
N TRP A 567 -17.16 8.06 5.27
CA TRP A 567 -17.27 6.95 4.31
C TRP A 567 -18.56 7.04 3.48
N GLN A 568 -19.68 7.37 4.12
CA GLN A 568 -20.95 7.61 3.45
C GLN A 568 -20.83 8.69 2.37
N LYS A 569 -20.10 9.78 2.64
CA LYS A 569 -19.85 10.85 1.66
C LYS A 569 -19.03 10.34 0.47
N ILE A 570 -17.92 9.63 0.73
CA ILE A 570 -17.08 9.04 -0.32
C ILE A 570 -17.90 8.10 -1.22
N LEU A 571 -18.72 7.24 -0.63
CA LEU A 571 -19.55 6.31 -1.39
C LEU A 571 -20.64 7.02 -2.20
N LYS A 572 -21.28 8.04 -1.63
CA LYS A 572 -22.27 8.86 -2.34
C LYS A 572 -21.65 9.57 -3.55
N ASP A 573 -20.47 10.17 -3.37
CA ASP A 573 -19.74 10.81 -4.46
C ASP A 573 -19.33 9.79 -5.54
N THR A 574 -18.93 8.58 -5.12
CA THR A 574 -18.62 7.46 -6.03
C THR A 574 -19.84 7.02 -6.82
N TRP A 575 -21.00 6.92 -6.15
CA TRP A 575 -22.27 6.58 -6.78
C TRP A 575 -22.67 7.63 -7.82
N SER A 576 -22.55 8.92 -7.50
CA SER A 576 -22.81 10.00 -8.47
C SER A 576 -21.86 9.98 -9.68
N LYS A 577 -20.61 9.54 -9.50
CA LYS A 577 -19.67 9.35 -10.62
C LYS A 577 -20.01 8.12 -11.48
N LEU A 578 -20.50 7.04 -10.88
CA LEU A 578 -21.07 5.89 -11.59
C LEU A 578 -22.29 6.32 -12.42
N GLU A 579 -23.20 7.10 -11.85
CA GLU A 579 -24.38 7.65 -12.56
C GLU A 579 -23.99 8.51 -13.77
N LYS A 580 -22.87 9.25 -13.68
CA LYS A 580 -22.33 10.05 -14.79
C LYS A 580 -21.51 9.26 -15.82
N GLY A 581 -21.19 7.99 -15.53
CA GLY A 581 -20.40 7.12 -16.40
C GLY A 581 -18.89 7.36 -16.37
N GLU A 582 -18.36 7.98 -15.31
CA GLU A 582 -16.91 8.13 -15.08
C GLU A 582 -16.23 6.78 -14.75
N TYR A 583 -17.02 5.81 -14.28
CA TYR A 583 -16.57 4.46 -13.92
C TYR A 583 -17.20 3.39 -14.81
N ASP A 584 -17.49 3.69 -16.09
CA ASP A 584 -18.08 2.72 -17.02
C ASP A 584 -17.18 1.51 -17.33
N TRP A 585 -15.93 1.50 -16.84
CA TRP A 585 -15.06 0.32 -16.85
C TRP A 585 -15.43 -0.71 -15.77
N ALA A 586 -16.20 -0.33 -14.76
CA ALA A 586 -16.61 -1.23 -13.67
C ALA A 586 -17.79 -2.10 -14.11
N HIS A 587 -17.79 -3.36 -13.72
CA HIS A 587 -18.85 -4.32 -14.02
C HIS A 587 -20.16 -3.96 -13.34
N LEU A 588 -20.08 -3.33 -12.17
CA LEU A 588 -21.24 -2.76 -11.51
C LEU A 588 -21.93 -1.71 -12.38
N ALA A 589 -21.18 -0.88 -13.12
CA ALA A 589 -21.78 0.08 -14.05
C ALA A 589 -22.54 -0.61 -15.19
N MET A 590 -22.02 -1.73 -15.70
CA MET A 590 -22.68 -2.56 -16.71
C MET A 590 -24.00 -3.17 -16.20
N ALA A 591 -24.10 -3.50 -14.91
CA ALA A 591 -25.34 -4.00 -14.33
C ALA A 591 -26.44 -2.91 -14.24
N TYR A 592 -26.07 -1.68 -13.90
CA TYR A 592 -27.03 -0.56 -13.74
C TYR A 592 -27.35 0.18 -15.05
N TRP A 593 -26.40 0.30 -15.97
CA TRP A 593 -26.54 1.07 -17.22
C TRP A 593 -25.98 0.31 -18.44
N PRO A 594 -26.51 -0.88 -18.76
CA PRO A 594 -25.94 -1.75 -19.79
C PRO A 594 -25.90 -1.11 -21.18
N GLU A 595 -26.95 -0.38 -21.59
CA GLU A 595 -27.01 0.27 -22.90
C GLU A 595 -25.91 1.33 -23.04
N ARG A 596 -25.73 2.17 -22.02
CA ARG A 596 -24.69 3.22 -22.01
C ARG A 596 -23.30 2.63 -22.12
N VAL A 597 -23.02 1.59 -21.33
CA VAL A 597 -21.70 0.95 -21.31
C VAL A 597 -21.42 0.26 -22.65
N ARG A 598 -22.40 -0.48 -23.21
CA ARG A 598 -22.27 -1.12 -24.53
C ARG A 598 -22.01 -0.14 -25.66
N GLU A 599 -22.69 1.01 -25.67
CA GLU A 599 -22.43 2.05 -26.68
C GLU A 599 -20.99 2.60 -26.60
N LYS A 600 -20.46 2.81 -25.40
CA LYS A 600 -19.06 3.26 -25.24
C LYS A 600 -18.05 2.20 -25.70
N CYS A 601 -18.33 0.91 -25.49
CA CYS A 601 -17.46 -0.19 -25.91
C CYS A 601 -17.21 -0.19 -27.42
N LYS A 602 -18.12 0.35 -28.24
CA LYS A 602 -17.93 0.46 -29.70
C LYS A 602 -16.73 1.34 -30.08
N THR A 603 -16.41 2.35 -29.26
CA THR A 603 -15.37 3.35 -29.57
C THR A 603 -14.18 3.33 -28.61
N ASP A 604 -14.32 2.71 -27.45
CA ASP A 604 -13.25 2.56 -26.46
C ASP A 604 -12.88 1.08 -26.30
N LYS A 605 -11.75 0.70 -26.91
CA LYS A 605 -11.23 -0.67 -26.85
C LYS A 605 -10.97 -1.13 -25.42
N SER A 606 -10.56 -0.23 -24.52
CA SER A 606 -10.31 -0.63 -23.14
C SER A 606 -11.59 -0.99 -22.41
N LEU A 607 -12.68 -0.26 -22.65
CA LEU A 607 -13.99 -0.62 -22.10
C LEU A 607 -14.51 -1.92 -22.71
N ALA A 608 -14.30 -2.11 -24.02
CA ALA A 608 -14.66 -3.35 -24.68
C ALA A 608 -13.94 -4.57 -24.05
N ILE A 609 -12.63 -4.47 -23.79
CA ILE A 609 -11.87 -5.51 -23.08
C ILE A 609 -12.38 -5.69 -21.64
N ALA A 610 -12.65 -4.61 -20.92
CA ALA A 610 -13.09 -4.68 -19.52
C ALA A 610 -14.40 -5.46 -19.33
N HIS A 611 -15.27 -5.48 -20.34
CA HIS A 611 -16.59 -6.12 -20.32
C HIS A 611 -16.70 -7.38 -21.19
N ASP A 612 -15.59 -7.86 -21.76
CA ASP A 612 -15.57 -8.98 -22.72
C ASP A 612 -16.47 -8.74 -23.95
N LEU A 613 -16.46 -7.51 -24.49
CA LEU A 613 -17.27 -7.03 -25.63
C LEU A 613 -16.40 -6.50 -26.79
N GLU A 614 -15.21 -7.08 -26.98
CA GLU A 614 -14.29 -6.69 -28.06
C GLU A 614 -14.88 -6.87 -29.47
N ASP A 615 -15.88 -7.75 -29.62
CA ASP A 615 -16.63 -7.95 -30.86
C ASP A 615 -17.46 -6.71 -31.27
N LEU A 616 -17.80 -5.84 -30.33
CA LEU A 616 -18.52 -4.59 -30.58
C LEU A 616 -17.59 -3.44 -31.00
N TYR A 617 -16.28 -3.57 -30.77
CA TYR A 617 -15.33 -2.46 -30.96
C TYR A 617 -15.05 -2.19 -32.45
N GLU A 618 -15.30 -0.95 -32.88
CA GLU A 618 -15.05 -0.46 -34.23
C GLU A 618 -13.86 0.52 -34.21
N PRO A 619 -12.68 0.14 -34.74
CA PRO A 619 -11.53 1.03 -34.76
C PRO A 619 -11.77 2.24 -35.67
N ALA A 620 -11.45 3.43 -35.16
CA ALA A 620 -11.51 4.65 -35.97
C ALA A 620 -10.57 4.54 -37.20
N PRO A 621 -10.97 5.07 -38.38
CA PRO A 621 -10.10 5.05 -39.55
C PRO A 621 -8.76 5.70 -39.24
N LEU A 622 -7.66 5.01 -39.55
CA LEU A 622 -6.31 5.58 -39.41
C LEU A 622 -6.24 6.86 -40.24
N ALA A 623 -5.97 8.01 -39.60
CA ALA A 623 -5.72 9.25 -40.31
C ALA A 623 -4.51 9.04 -41.24
N GLU A 624 -4.71 9.24 -42.55
CA GLU A 624 -3.64 9.10 -43.55
C GLU A 624 -2.44 9.97 -43.14
N GLY A 625 -1.26 9.33 -43.07
CA GLY A 625 -0.04 9.92 -42.56
C GLY A 625 0.26 11.29 -43.19
N GLY A 626 0.30 12.32 -42.36
CA GLY A 626 0.77 13.65 -42.75
C GLY A 626 2.15 13.55 -43.38
N LYS A 627 2.25 13.90 -44.66
CA LYS A 627 3.49 13.95 -45.45
C LYS A 627 4.61 14.60 -44.62
N ARG A 628 5.64 13.81 -44.27
CA ARG A 628 6.94 14.32 -43.80
C ARG A 628 7.43 15.36 -44.80
N LYS A 629 7.40 16.65 -44.43
CA LYS A 629 8.12 17.71 -45.14
C LYS A 629 9.62 17.37 -45.08
N LYS A 630 10.17 16.84 -46.18
CA LYS A 630 11.61 16.85 -46.45
C LYS A 630 12.08 18.30 -46.30
N LYS A 631 12.85 18.60 -45.25
CA LYS A 631 13.67 19.81 -45.22
C LYS A 631 14.68 19.66 -46.35
N GLY A 632 14.59 20.55 -47.33
CA GLY A 632 15.56 20.65 -48.42
C GLY A 632 16.94 20.97 -47.85
N SER A 633 17.92 20.20 -48.29
CA SER A 633 19.33 20.58 -48.26
C SER A 633 19.51 21.81 -49.15
N GLY A 634 19.73 22.97 -48.54
CA GLY A 634 20.27 24.15 -49.21
C GLY A 634 21.80 24.04 -49.20
N ALA A 635 22.38 24.22 -50.38
CA ALA A 635 23.81 24.19 -50.70
C ALA A 635 24.62 25.29 -50.00
#